data_AF-A0A6M1ZHF1-F1
#
_entry.id   AF-A0A6M1ZHF1-F1
#
_cell.length_a   1.000
_cell.length_b   1.000
_cell.length_c   1.000
_cell.angle_alpha   90.00
_cell.angle_beta   90.00
_cell.angle_gamma   90.00
#
_symmetry.space_group_name_H-M   'P 1'
#
loop_
_entity.id
_entity.type
_entity.pdbx_description
1 polymer ?
#
loop_
_entity_poly.entity_id
_entity_poly.type
_entity_poly.pdbx_seq_one_letter_code
_entity_poly.pdbx_strand_id
1 'polypeptide(L)'
;MILKLKLQNWLCHENSEINFASGMTLLYGHNGAGKTSILNGIYFTFLGKSIVKGGKLKDLVKHGANKAKVELTFFRRGNPEYLYQVERTIDSDGFQKAKLFRYIKDGEKELESDGPRNVTNRILEMFGAEPGFSKTLFLFSEGEVGQYLANSPSQRKNRFHDLLELDKVEKIRKKINKRLSVEKQELKYEIKERDNNLRRLHKLDQTEINSLIQEKKNLQNEFESLEKEQNIFQLEKIPSEEERIYLLLDKLENRLTDTIDLYKQESRREKMILGKYDTYSKLAEINSSRSDLNLEVKKLEYNLLQLEKEKMKIITEKENFDSRRGLLLTISDTEIHICPTCEQNISLKHMERILNDISEKIPYLQKSINKFSDELFYESKVLEKKKKELQDALIAEEKIPQVKEIIEIKTKLQNEIKRLEREKKSYLHRLNEIREHYGITEKNSNHPILQRINETKNLLKEINKKIDRRKIDQEQVDDIRINLKELNLKITCYEKKVILLEPVSIACKKIIDRYLQSLLKEIKDIFLSILNRLMNFPIKDLKFDEEKFLISLETETGTRDIRYLSGGEKILTYLVFRLALAKYYSHGDFFLFDEPSEHLDSNHAGIMREELFQIIRSGIFPLKQVIIAANDSRFTGPIAEEFDYQWDTIYYIEKEEHTSKVTKLKKSVQTLSTKEIINKTLSTFIDTSSVPPEIIENVRKNLIEGKTFDDKLILGLNTELMFKRLLEEYGINYIEIEETPEYGIDLIINLKGEIYGIQIKSTSQPIKNYKPLIMSELDLLKSIPVLKIKKIIIAIYFFKEKKWMGLILTQDNLDNIEKQSGKSIILKPFKEIIYDVL
;
A
#
# COMPACT_ATOMS: atom_id res chain seq x y z
N MET A 1 13.96 20.94 11.23
CA MET A 1 14.14 21.06 12.69
C MET A 1 13.03 21.93 13.26
N ILE A 2 12.37 21.49 14.33
CA ILE A 2 11.34 22.24 15.05
C ILE A 2 12.01 23.24 15.99
N LEU A 3 11.48 24.47 16.09
CA LEU A 3 12.00 25.53 16.94
C LEU A 3 11.05 25.92 18.05
N LYS A 4 9.77 26.02 17.75
CA LYS A 4 8.79 26.55 18.68
C LYS A 4 7.42 25.94 18.44
N LEU A 5 6.75 25.54 19.51
CA LEU A 5 5.36 25.10 19.52
C LEU A 5 4.58 25.99 20.48
N LYS A 6 3.44 26.51 20.02
CA LYS A 6 2.44 27.16 20.86
C LYS A 6 1.12 26.39 20.78
N LEU A 7 0.56 26.11 21.94
CA LEU A 7 -0.68 25.37 22.13
C LEU A 7 -1.67 26.27 22.87
N GLN A 8 -2.82 26.54 22.27
CA GLN A 8 -3.91 27.30 22.90
C GLN A 8 -5.18 26.46 22.89
N ASN A 9 -5.78 26.26 24.07
CA ASN A 9 -6.97 25.44 24.30
C ASN A 9 -6.89 24.05 23.62
N TRP A 10 -5.70 23.45 23.63
CA TRP A 10 -5.39 22.20 22.95
C TRP A 10 -5.37 21.05 23.95
N LEU A 11 -6.36 20.16 23.91
CA LEU A 11 -6.51 19.06 24.88
C LEU A 11 -6.42 19.55 26.33
N CYS A 12 -5.33 19.20 27.04
CA CYS A 12 -5.07 19.64 28.41
C CYS A 12 -4.25 20.94 28.50
N HIS A 13 -3.74 21.48 27.40
CA HIS A 13 -2.94 22.71 27.36
C HIS A 13 -3.82 23.93 27.10
N GLU A 14 -3.95 24.82 28.08
CA GLU A 14 -4.67 26.08 27.91
C GLU A 14 -3.88 27.10 27.12
N ASN A 15 -2.64 27.33 27.52
CA ASN A 15 -1.68 28.18 26.84
C ASN A 15 -0.27 27.69 27.17
N SER A 16 0.30 26.85 26.30
CA SER A 16 1.65 26.32 26.50
C SER A 16 2.55 26.76 25.36
N GLU A 17 3.76 27.19 25.69
CA GLU A 17 4.80 27.56 24.74
C GLU A 17 6.06 26.75 25.03
N ILE A 18 6.60 26.10 24.00
CA ILE A 18 7.75 25.20 24.13
C ILE A 18 8.75 25.55 23.04
N ASN A 19 10.00 25.80 23.45
CA ASN A 19 11.10 26.11 22.54
C ASN A 19 12.03 24.90 22.42
N PHE A 20 12.21 24.40 21.20
CA PHE A 20 13.03 23.25 20.91
C PHE A 20 14.39 23.69 20.36
N ALA A 21 15.43 22.96 20.72
CA ALA A 21 16.78 23.12 20.19
C ALA A 21 17.20 21.87 19.41
N SER A 22 18.36 21.93 18.75
CA SER A 22 19.01 20.72 18.24
C SER A 22 19.39 19.77 19.38
N GLY A 23 19.59 18.50 19.07
CA GLY A 23 19.89 17.46 20.04
C GLY A 23 18.62 16.80 20.60
N MET A 24 18.73 16.28 21.82
CA MET A 24 17.70 15.45 22.45
C MET A 24 16.92 16.23 23.49
N THR A 25 15.62 16.35 23.24
CA THR A 25 14.66 16.97 24.17
C THR A 25 13.84 15.88 24.86
N LEU A 26 13.88 15.84 26.18
CA LEU A 26 13.01 15.00 27.01
C LEU A 26 11.80 15.80 27.48
N LEU A 27 10.60 15.31 27.18
CA LEU A 27 9.34 15.72 27.79
C LEU A 27 9.05 14.73 28.92
N TYR A 28 9.35 15.11 30.16
CA TYR A 28 9.20 14.28 31.34
C TYR A 28 7.96 14.67 32.17
N GLY A 29 7.30 13.68 32.77
CA GLY A 29 6.15 13.92 33.64
C GLY A 29 5.31 12.66 33.84
N HIS A 30 4.37 12.73 34.78
CA HIS A 30 3.47 11.63 35.09
C HIS A 30 2.55 11.24 33.91
N ASN A 31 1.93 10.07 33.98
CA ASN A 31 0.90 9.69 33.01
C ASN A 31 -0.30 10.62 33.08
N GLY A 32 -0.82 10.99 31.89
CA GLY A 32 -1.92 11.96 31.78
C GLY A 32 -1.54 13.41 32.04
N ALA A 33 -0.25 13.74 32.23
CA ALA A 33 0.20 15.12 32.45
C ALA A 33 0.15 16.00 31.19
N GLY A 34 0.02 15.41 29.99
CA GLY A 34 -0.09 16.16 28.72
C GLY A 34 1.06 15.95 27.73
N LYS A 35 2.03 15.07 28.02
CA LYS A 35 3.19 14.80 27.15
C LYS A 35 2.81 14.39 25.73
N THR A 36 1.95 13.37 25.59
CA THR A 36 1.40 12.93 24.30
C THR A 36 0.56 14.03 23.63
N SER A 37 -0.07 14.93 24.41
CA SER A 37 -0.82 16.07 23.85
C SER A 37 0.09 17.07 23.15
N ILE A 38 1.32 17.27 23.64
CA ILE A 38 2.36 18.08 22.98
C ILE A 38 2.78 17.43 21.65
N LEU A 39 3.09 16.13 21.67
CA LEU A 39 3.44 15.39 20.45
C LEU A 39 2.29 15.43 19.43
N ASN A 40 1.04 15.33 19.89
CA ASN A 40 -0.16 15.46 19.05
C ASN A 40 -0.29 16.86 18.45
N GLY A 41 0.07 17.91 19.19
CA GLY A 41 0.13 19.27 18.65
C GLY A 41 1.12 19.39 17.49
N ILE A 42 2.34 18.88 17.67
CA ILE A 42 3.35 18.85 16.60
C ILE A 42 2.82 18.06 15.39
N TYR A 43 2.32 16.85 15.60
CA TYR A 43 1.76 16.00 14.55
C TYR A 43 0.61 16.68 13.79
N PHE A 44 -0.30 17.32 14.54
CA PHE A 44 -1.45 18.03 13.99
C PHE A 44 -1.02 19.20 13.11
N THR A 45 0.02 19.96 13.46
CA THR A 45 0.50 21.06 12.61
C THR A 45 0.97 20.57 11.24
N PHE A 46 1.69 19.46 11.17
CA PHE A 46 2.17 18.94 9.89
C PHE A 46 1.04 18.34 9.04
N LEU A 47 0.16 17.55 9.66
CA LEU A 47 -0.77 16.69 8.91
C LEU A 47 -2.23 17.11 8.96
N GLY A 48 -2.59 17.93 9.94
CA GLY A 48 -3.96 18.35 10.21
C GLY A 48 -4.86 17.24 10.76
N LYS A 49 -4.28 16.18 11.34
CA LYS A 49 -5.01 15.01 11.84
C LYS A 49 -4.64 14.74 13.30
N SER A 50 -5.50 14.02 14.01
CA SER A 50 -5.17 13.45 15.31
C SER A 50 -4.15 12.32 15.14
N ILE A 51 -3.22 12.19 16.10
CA ILE A 51 -2.39 10.98 16.27
C ILE A 51 -3.27 9.72 16.42
N VAL A 52 -4.41 9.84 17.11
CA VAL A 52 -5.34 8.72 17.32
C VAL A 52 -6.10 8.42 16.03
N LYS A 53 -5.86 7.25 15.46
CA LYS A 53 -6.49 6.81 14.21
C LYS A 53 -8.01 6.74 14.36
N GLY A 54 -8.73 7.56 13.59
CA GLY A 54 -10.20 7.65 13.64
C GLY A 54 -10.77 8.57 14.72
N GLY A 55 -9.92 9.22 15.53
CA GLY A 55 -10.35 10.25 16.47
C GLY A 55 -10.99 11.44 15.75
N LYS A 56 -12.05 12.03 16.33
CA LYS A 56 -12.72 13.19 15.73
C LYS A 56 -11.88 14.43 16.03
N LEU A 57 -11.76 15.30 15.05
CA LEU A 57 -10.95 16.51 15.20
C LEU A 57 -11.47 17.43 16.31
N LYS A 58 -12.79 17.50 16.51
CA LYS A 58 -13.41 18.27 17.60
C LYS A 58 -12.96 17.84 19.00
N ASP A 59 -12.56 16.59 19.17
CA ASP A 59 -12.10 16.04 20.45
C ASP A 59 -10.70 16.54 20.82
N LEU A 60 -10.03 17.26 19.90
CA LEU A 60 -8.73 17.91 20.13
C LEU A 60 -8.86 19.27 20.82
N VAL A 61 -10.07 19.84 20.85
CA VAL A 61 -10.36 21.09 21.53
C VAL A 61 -10.51 20.82 23.03
N LYS A 62 -9.85 21.63 23.88
CA LYS A 62 -9.99 21.56 25.33
C LYS A 62 -11.47 21.62 25.73
N HIS A 63 -11.89 20.74 26.64
CA HIS A 63 -13.26 20.76 27.15
C HIS A 63 -13.63 22.13 27.72
N GLY A 64 -14.77 22.67 27.30
CA GLY A 64 -15.23 24.02 27.66
C GLY A 64 -14.74 25.15 26.75
N ALA A 65 -13.81 24.89 25.82
CA ALA A 65 -13.35 25.87 24.86
C ALA A 65 -14.08 25.74 23.50
N ASN A 66 -14.30 26.87 22.83
CA ASN A 66 -14.96 26.90 21.51
C ASN A 66 -13.97 26.69 20.35
N LYS A 67 -12.68 26.96 20.58
CA LYS A 67 -11.62 26.88 19.57
C LYS A 67 -10.28 26.51 20.19
N ALA A 68 -9.49 25.73 19.46
CA ALA A 68 -8.09 25.48 19.74
C ALA A 68 -7.21 26.02 18.62
N LYS A 69 -6.00 26.50 18.98
CA LYS A 69 -4.98 26.96 18.04
C LYS A 69 -3.66 26.28 18.33
N VAL A 70 -2.99 25.81 17.29
CA VAL A 70 -1.67 25.21 17.35
C VAL A 70 -0.78 25.93 16.35
N GLU A 71 0.34 26.47 16.83
CA GLU A 71 1.34 27.14 15.99
C GLU A 71 2.68 26.40 16.12
N LEU A 72 3.32 26.09 14.99
CA LEU A 72 4.64 25.47 14.96
C LEU A 72 5.57 26.26 14.06
N THR A 73 6.74 26.64 14.58
CA THR A 73 7.82 27.26 13.84
C THR A 73 8.95 26.24 13.60
N PHE A 74 9.44 26.12 12.37
CA PHE A 74 10.47 25.13 12.00
C PHE A 74 11.37 25.60 10.84
N PHE A 75 12.58 25.06 10.75
CA PHE A 75 13.47 25.20 9.60
C PHE A 75 13.32 24.03 8.62
N ARG A 76 13.31 24.35 7.32
CA ARG A 76 13.54 23.38 6.25
C ARG A 76 15.05 23.24 6.02
N ARG A 77 15.58 22.01 6.07
CA ARG A 77 17.02 21.67 5.86
C ARG A 77 18.02 22.38 6.79
N GLY A 78 17.54 23.06 7.84
CA GLY A 78 18.39 23.71 8.84
C GLY A 78 19.05 25.02 8.40
N ASN A 79 18.52 25.73 7.39
CA ASN A 79 18.99 27.07 7.01
C ASN A 79 17.97 28.15 7.48
N PRO A 80 18.41 29.24 8.14
CA PRO A 80 17.59 30.36 8.59
C PRO A 80 16.69 31.00 7.53
N GLU A 81 17.12 31.05 6.28
CA GLU A 81 16.35 31.60 5.14
C GLU A 81 15.11 30.76 4.81
N TYR A 82 15.05 29.53 5.33
CA TYR A 82 13.92 28.62 5.17
C TYR A 82 13.19 28.40 6.50
N LEU A 83 12.95 29.50 7.21
CA LEU A 83 12.14 29.55 8.43
C LEU A 83 10.65 29.63 8.07
N TYR A 84 9.87 28.68 8.57
CA TYR A 84 8.44 28.58 8.33
C TYR A 84 7.66 28.58 9.65
N GLN A 85 6.42 29.06 9.58
CA GLN A 85 5.44 28.92 10.66
C GLN A 85 4.13 28.38 10.12
N VAL A 86 3.65 27.31 10.71
CA VAL A 86 2.33 26.75 10.44
C VAL A 86 1.40 27.13 11.58
N GLU A 87 0.24 27.67 11.22
CA GLU A 87 -0.84 27.94 12.16
C GLU A 87 -2.06 27.10 11.78
N ARG A 88 -2.56 26.28 12.70
CA ARG A 88 -3.82 25.56 12.54
C ARG A 88 -4.78 25.92 13.65
N THR A 89 -6.03 26.17 13.27
CA THR A 89 -7.14 26.37 14.22
C THR A 89 -8.22 25.35 13.97
N ILE A 90 -8.86 24.92 15.05
CA ILE A 90 -10.03 24.05 15.01
C ILE A 90 -11.09 24.58 15.96
N ASP A 91 -12.35 24.55 15.54
CA ASP A 91 -13.49 24.85 16.42
C ASP A 91 -14.14 23.59 17.00
N SER A 92 -15.08 23.80 17.93
CA SER A 92 -15.86 22.74 18.59
C SER A 92 -16.71 21.91 17.64
N ASP A 93 -17.00 22.42 16.43
CA ASP A 93 -17.71 21.68 15.38
C ASP A 93 -16.78 20.82 14.53
N GLY A 94 -15.46 20.97 14.71
CA GLY A 94 -14.42 20.25 14.01
C GLY A 94 -14.01 20.89 12.68
N PHE A 95 -14.43 22.12 12.40
CA PHE A 95 -14.01 22.87 11.24
C PHE A 95 -12.58 23.37 11.43
N GLN A 96 -11.73 23.06 10.47
CA GLN A 96 -10.30 23.35 10.51
C GLN A 96 -9.94 24.50 9.57
N LYS A 97 -9.08 25.41 10.04
CA LYS A 97 -8.35 26.36 9.18
C LYS A 97 -6.86 26.12 9.35
N ALA A 98 -6.09 26.36 8.29
CA ALA A 98 -4.64 26.24 8.32
C ALA A 98 -4.01 27.31 7.45
N LYS A 99 -2.92 27.89 7.93
CA LYS A 99 -2.09 28.84 7.18
C LYS A 99 -0.63 28.45 7.35
N LEU A 100 0.14 28.56 6.28
CA LEU A 100 1.58 28.38 6.27
C LEU A 100 2.22 29.70 5.89
N PHE A 101 3.15 30.15 6.72
CA PHE A 101 3.90 31.37 6.53
C PHE A 101 5.39 31.08 6.34
N ARG A 102 6.05 31.88 5.52
CA ARG A 102 7.51 31.92 5.35
C ARG A 102 8.03 33.24 5.92
N TYR A 103 9.08 33.19 6.73
CA TYR A 103 9.73 34.40 7.21
C TYR A 103 10.62 34.98 6.10
N ILE A 104 10.54 36.29 5.91
CA ILE A 104 11.37 37.07 4.99
C ILE A 104 12.46 37.79 5.81
N LYS A 105 13.52 38.28 5.14
CA LYS A 105 14.49 39.23 5.73
C LYS A 105 13.71 40.37 6.42
N ASP A 106 14.20 40.80 7.59
CA ASP A 106 13.58 41.79 8.51
C ASP A 106 12.46 41.29 9.46
N GLY A 107 12.22 39.97 9.53
CA GLY A 107 11.32 39.39 10.54
C GLY A 107 9.83 39.48 10.21
N GLU A 108 9.49 40.01 9.04
CA GLU A 108 8.15 39.92 8.46
C GLU A 108 7.84 38.50 7.96
N LYS A 109 6.56 38.14 7.90
CA LYS A 109 6.10 36.82 7.43
C LYS A 109 5.12 36.95 6.27
N GLU A 110 5.36 36.19 5.21
CA GLU A 110 4.50 36.11 4.02
C GLU A 110 3.66 34.83 4.07
N LEU A 111 2.41 34.92 3.60
CA LEU A 111 1.52 33.76 3.49
C LEU A 111 1.91 32.93 2.25
N GLU A 112 2.40 31.71 2.48
CA GLU A 112 2.80 30.80 1.40
C GLU A 112 1.66 29.86 0.97
N SER A 113 0.83 29.43 1.91
CA SER A 113 -0.29 28.53 1.61
C SER A 113 -1.45 28.73 2.58
N ASP A 114 -2.67 28.64 2.06
CA ASP A 114 -3.91 28.75 2.82
C ASP A 114 -4.84 27.56 2.52
N GLY A 115 -5.54 27.10 3.54
CA GLY A 115 -6.46 25.97 3.51
C GLY A 115 -5.82 24.67 4.02
N PRO A 116 -6.52 23.88 4.85
CA PRO A 116 -5.97 22.67 5.48
C PRO A 116 -5.29 21.68 4.53
N ARG A 117 -5.88 21.43 3.35
CA ARG A 117 -5.37 20.47 2.37
C ARG A 117 -4.12 21.00 1.67
N ASN A 118 -4.13 22.27 1.26
CA ASN A 118 -3.01 22.90 0.55
C ASN A 118 -1.80 23.05 1.47
N VAL A 119 -2.02 23.45 2.73
CA VAL A 119 -0.97 23.53 3.75
C VAL A 119 -0.35 22.16 4.01
N THR A 120 -1.16 21.10 4.19
CA THR A 120 -0.62 19.74 4.37
C THR A 120 0.20 19.29 3.16
N ASN A 121 -0.31 19.46 1.93
CA ASN A 121 0.41 19.07 0.72
C ASN A 121 1.75 19.81 0.60
N ARG A 122 1.74 21.13 0.84
CA ARG A 122 2.93 21.96 0.77
C ARG A 122 3.99 21.55 1.81
N ILE A 123 3.56 21.26 3.03
CA ILE A 123 4.44 20.73 4.08
C ILE A 123 5.05 19.38 3.65
N LEU A 124 4.26 18.46 3.09
CA LEU A 124 4.77 17.17 2.61
C LEU A 124 5.81 17.34 1.50
N GLU A 125 5.56 18.22 0.52
CA GLU A 125 6.54 18.59 -0.50
C GLU A 125 7.85 19.12 0.11
N MET A 126 7.77 19.95 1.16
CA MET A 126 8.95 20.52 1.83
C MET A 126 9.85 19.46 2.45
N PHE A 127 9.27 18.39 3.00
CA PHE A 127 9.99 17.26 3.59
C PHE A 127 10.45 16.21 2.54
N GLY A 128 10.24 16.48 1.24
CA GLY A 128 10.56 15.56 0.14
C GLY A 128 9.69 14.32 0.13
N ALA A 129 8.53 14.41 0.77
CA ALA A 129 7.52 13.38 0.90
C ALA A 129 6.53 13.51 -0.26
N GLU A 130 6.94 13.15 -1.48
CA GLU A 130 6.02 12.95 -2.62
C GLU A 130 5.01 11.83 -2.29
N PRO A 131 3.81 11.77 -2.94
CA PRO A 131 2.50 11.56 -2.29
C PRO A 131 2.17 10.13 -1.76
N GLY A 132 3.19 9.33 -1.45
CA GLY A 132 3.14 8.06 -0.73
C GLY A 132 3.73 8.10 0.70
N PHE A 133 3.98 9.29 1.25
CA PHE A 133 4.56 9.42 2.59
C PHE A 133 3.59 9.07 3.71
N SER A 134 3.93 8.07 4.52
CA SER A 134 3.10 7.75 5.68
C SER A 134 3.23 8.79 6.77
N LYS A 135 2.06 9.22 7.21
CA LYS A 135 1.81 10.15 8.30
C LYS A 135 2.49 9.76 9.61
N THR A 136 2.99 8.54 9.76
CA THR A 136 3.56 7.99 10.99
C THR A 136 5.08 7.75 10.92
N LEU A 137 5.80 8.13 9.86
CA LEU A 137 7.25 7.87 9.80
C LEU A 137 8.06 8.64 10.85
N PHE A 138 7.64 9.87 11.20
CA PHE A 138 8.33 10.71 12.18
C PHE A 138 7.90 10.49 13.63
N LEU A 139 6.84 9.71 13.86
CA LEU A 139 6.24 9.50 15.19
C LEU A 139 6.23 8.02 15.53
N PHE A 140 6.93 7.68 16.59
CA PHE A 140 6.87 6.37 17.23
C PHE A 140 5.86 6.47 18.36
N SER A 141 4.69 5.85 18.17
CA SER A 141 3.62 5.90 19.16
C SER A 141 3.84 4.86 20.26
N GLU A 142 3.24 5.12 21.42
CA GLU A 142 3.25 4.22 22.58
C GLU A 142 2.81 2.78 22.19
N GLY A 143 3.56 1.78 22.64
CA GLY A 143 3.31 0.36 22.41
C GLY A 143 3.37 -0.15 20.96
N GLU A 144 3.74 0.68 19.98
CA GLU A 144 3.65 0.35 18.55
C GLU A 144 4.44 -0.91 18.17
N VAL A 145 5.63 -1.05 18.75
CA VAL A 145 6.56 -2.18 18.49
C VAL A 145 5.98 -3.50 18.98
N GLY A 146 5.51 -3.53 20.23
CA GLY A 146 4.90 -4.71 20.83
C GLY A 146 3.66 -5.16 20.05
N GLN A 147 2.80 -4.20 19.68
CA GLN A 147 1.63 -4.48 18.86
C GLN A 147 2.01 -4.98 17.45
N TYR A 148 3.04 -4.41 16.81
CA TYR A 148 3.48 -4.88 15.49
C TYR A 148 3.88 -6.36 15.52
N LEU A 149 4.63 -6.77 16.54
CA LEU A 149 5.09 -8.14 16.71
C LEU A 149 3.95 -9.12 17.09
N ALA A 150 2.97 -8.67 17.86
CA ALA A 150 1.81 -9.48 18.27
C ALA A 150 0.75 -9.64 17.16
N ASN A 151 0.74 -8.76 16.16
CA ASN A 151 -0.25 -8.78 15.08
C ASN A 151 -0.16 -10.06 14.21
N SER A 152 -1.33 -10.49 13.72
CA SER A 152 -1.42 -11.51 12.65
C SER A 152 -0.73 -11.03 11.35
N PRO A 153 -0.33 -11.94 10.44
CA PRO A 153 0.26 -11.56 9.14
C PRO A 153 -0.57 -10.55 8.34
N SER A 154 -1.90 -10.70 8.32
CA SER A 154 -2.79 -9.76 7.63
C SER A 154 -2.80 -8.37 8.26
N GLN A 155 -2.78 -8.30 9.60
CA GLN A 155 -2.70 -7.03 10.33
C GLN A 155 -1.33 -6.37 10.14
N ARG A 156 -0.23 -7.13 10.17
CA ARG A 156 1.12 -6.63 9.85
C ARG A 156 1.20 -6.10 8.43
N LYS A 157 0.68 -6.83 7.44
CA LYS A 157 0.55 -6.37 6.07
C LYS A 157 -0.14 -5.01 6.00
N ASN A 158 -1.31 -4.86 6.63
CA ASN A 158 -2.04 -3.60 6.61
C ASN A 158 -1.25 -2.47 7.29
N ARG A 159 -0.60 -2.70 8.43
CA ARG A 159 0.25 -1.69 9.09
C ARG A 159 1.44 -1.29 8.23
N PHE A 160 2.08 -2.25 7.59
CA PHE A 160 3.23 -2.02 6.73
C PHE A 160 2.84 -1.27 5.44
N HIS A 161 1.70 -1.64 4.84
CA HIS A 161 1.13 -0.89 3.73
C HIS A 161 0.73 0.53 4.14
N ASP A 162 0.16 0.72 5.33
CA ASP A 162 -0.17 2.05 5.88
C ASP A 162 1.10 2.88 6.14
N LEU A 163 2.20 2.25 6.57
CA LEU A 163 3.52 2.88 6.76
C LEU A 163 4.17 3.33 5.43
N LEU A 164 3.75 2.78 4.30
CA LEU A 164 4.26 3.12 2.97
C LEU A 164 3.20 3.75 2.05
N GLU A 165 2.02 4.10 2.59
CA GLU A 165 0.80 4.51 1.86
C GLU A 165 0.44 3.62 0.63
N LEU A 166 0.80 2.32 0.70
CA LEU A 166 0.42 1.30 -0.29
C LEU A 166 -1.04 0.84 -0.10
N ASP A 167 -1.74 1.38 0.89
CA ASP A 167 -3.14 1.13 1.17
C ASP A 167 -4.05 1.54 0.00
N LYS A 168 -3.71 2.61 -0.73
CA LYS A 168 -4.45 3.06 -1.93
C LYS A 168 -4.43 1.99 -3.03
N VAL A 169 -3.25 1.46 -3.34
CA VAL A 169 -3.07 0.41 -4.36
C VAL A 169 -3.73 -0.89 -3.91
N GLU A 170 -3.57 -1.26 -2.63
CA GLU A 170 -4.20 -2.45 -2.07
C GLU A 170 -5.73 -2.33 -2.02
N LYS A 171 -6.29 -1.13 -1.79
CA LYS A 171 -7.74 -0.86 -1.88
C LYS A 171 -8.26 -1.04 -3.31
N ILE A 172 -7.54 -0.55 -4.30
CA ILE A 172 -7.87 -0.76 -5.72
C ILE A 172 -7.86 -2.26 -6.02
N ARG A 173 -6.79 -2.95 -5.64
CA ARG A 173 -6.66 -4.41 -5.81
C ARG A 173 -7.79 -5.18 -5.14
N LYS A 174 -8.18 -4.83 -3.91
CA LYS A 174 -9.31 -5.44 -3.18
C LYS A 174 -10.64 -5.20 -3.90
N LYS A 175 -10.89 -4.00 -4.43
CA LYS A 175 -12.09 -3.69 -5.23
C LYS A 175 -12.14 -4.53 -6.51
N ILE A 176 -11.01 -4.63 -7.21
CA ILE A 176 -10.88 -5.46 -8.43
C ILE A 176 -11.11 -6.93 -8.09
N ASN A 177 -10.48 -7.46 -7.04
CA ASN A 177 -10.67 -8.86 -6.63
C ASN A 177 -12.11 -9.17 -6.24
N LYS A 178 -12.79 -8.26 -5.52
CA LYS A 178 -14.22 -8.42 -5.20
C LYS A 178 -15.08 -8.44 -6.46
N ARG A 179 -14.79 -7.59 -7.45
CA ARG A 179 -15.51 -7.62 -8.72
C ARG A 179 -15.21 -8.91 -9.49
N LEU A 180 -13.94 -9.28 -9.58
CA LEU A 180 -13.46 -10.48 -10.26
C LEU A 180 -14.03 -11.77 -9.65
N SER A 181 -14.20 -11.85 -8.32
CA SER A 181 -14.84 -13.00 -7.69
C SER A 181 -16.31 -13.13 -8.08
N VAL A 182 -17.04 -12.01 -8.19
CA VAL A 182 -18.44 -11.99 -8.65
C VAL A 182 -18.51 -12.42 -10.10
N GLU A 183 -17.73 -11.80 -10.99
CA GLU A 183 -17.77 -12.15 -12.43
C GLU A 183 -17.34 -13.62 -12.67
N LYS A 184 -16.39 -14.16 -11.90
CA LYS A 184 -16.02 -15.60 -11.96
C LYS A 184 -17.12 -16.53 -11.45
N GLN A 185 -17.91 -16.12 -10.46
CA GLN A 185 -19.05 -16.89 -9.96
C GLN A 185 -20.18 -16.93 -10.98
N GLU A 186 -20.55 -15.77 -11.55
CA GLU A 186 -21.54 -15.66 -12.62
C GLU A 186 -21.13 -16.48 -13.84
N LEU A 187 -19.88 -16.35 -14.29
CA LEU A 187 -19.35 -17.14 -15.40
C LEU A 187 -19.48 -18.65 -15.16
N LYS A 188 -19.15 -19.13 -13.95
CA LYS A 188 -19.30 -20.54 -13.58
C LYS A 188 -20.76 -20.99 -13.57
N TYR A 189 -21.67 -20.13 -13.13
CA TYR A 189 -23.10 -20.43 -13.12
C TYR A 189 -23.63 -20.57 -14.55
N GLU A 190 -23.35 -19.60 -15.42
CA GLU A 190 -23.79 -19.57 -16.81
C GLU A 190 -23.21 -20.74 -17.62
N ILE A 191 -21.93 -21.10 -17.41
CA ILE A 191 -21.33 -22.30 -18.02
C ILE A 191 -22.06 -23.56 -17.58
N LYS A 192 -22.38 -23.69 -16.28
CA LYS A 192 -23.10 -24.85 -15.76
C LYS A 192 -24.51 -24.95 -16.32
N GLU A 193 -25.20 -23.82 -16.48
CA GLU A 193 -26.53 -23.77 -17.10
C GLU A 193 -26.47 -24.16 -18.58
N ARG A 194 -25.49 -23.63 -19.33
CA ARG A 194 -25.22 -24.01 -20.71
C ARG A 194 -24.98 -25.51 -20.85
N ASP A 195 -24.13 -26.09 -20.00
CA ASP A 195 -23.82 -27.53 -20.04
C ASP A 195 -25.04 -28.39 -19.70
N ASN A 196 -25.91 -27.94 -18.79
CA ASN A 196 -27.19 -28.59 -18.52
C ASN A 196 -28.14 -28.55 -19.73
N ASN A 197 -28.22 -27.41 -20.41
CA ASN A 197 -29.04 -27.26 -21.61
C ASN A 197 -28.50 -28.09 -22.78
N LEU A 198 -27.18 -28.20 -22.95
CA LEU A 198 -26.55 -29.13 -23.90
C LEU A 198 -26.89 -30.59 -23.58
N ARG A 199 -26.85 -30.99 -22.29
CA ARG A 199 -27.26 -32.35 -21.88
C ARG A 199 -28.75 -32.63 -22.15
N ARG A 200 -29.62 -31.63 -21.99
CA ARG A 200 -31.05 -31.75 -22.33
C ARG A 200 -31.23 -31.92 -23.84
N LEU A 201 -30.51 -31.13 -24.63
CA LEU A 201 -30.50 -31.22 -26.09
C LEU A 201 -30.06 -32.61 -26.58
N HIS A 202 -28.99 -33.17 -26.00
CA HIS A 202 -28.49 -34.50 -26.35
C HIS A 202 -29.45 -35.66 -26.02
N LYS A 203 -30.41 -35.47 -25.10
CA LYS A 203 -31.42 -36.49 -24.77
C LYS A 203 -32.61 -36.49 -25.73
N LEU A 204 -32.79 -35.41 -26.48
CA LEU A 204 -33.91 -35.19 -27.41
C LEU A 204 -33.40 -35.48 -28.83
N ASP A 205 -33.20 -36.76 -29.14
CA ASP A 205 -32.60 -37.18 -30.41
C ASP A 205 -33.61 -37.10 -31.58
N GLN A 206 -33.17 -36.56 -32.73
CA GLN A 206 -34.05 -36.11 -33.84
C GLN A 206 -34.33 -37.18 -34.92
N THR A 207 -33.71 -38.35 -34.83
CA THR A 207 -33.74 -39.40 -35.86
C THR A 207 -35.11 -40.08 -35.98
N GLU A 208 -35.89 -40.12 -34.91
CA GLU A 208 -37.11 -40.92 -34.80
C GLU A 208 -38.37 -40.17 -35.30
N ILE A 209 -38.34 -38.83 -35.42
CA ILE A 209 -39.44 -38.02 -36.00
C ILE A 209 -39.49 -38.19 -37.52
N ASN A 210 -38.32 -38.19 -38.16
CA ASN A 210 -38.23 -38.27 -39.62
C ASN A 210 -38.73 -39.62 -40.14
N SER A 211 -38.51 -40.70 -39.39
CA SER A 211 -39.07 -42.02 -39.73
C SER A 211 -40.60 -42.06 -39.60
N LEU A 212 -41.18 -41.47 -38.55
CA LEU A 212 -42.63 -41.39 -38.37
C LEU A 212 -43.33 -40.52 -39.43
N ILE A 213 -42.66 -39.45 -39.89
CA ILE A 213 -43.17 -38.61 -40.99
C ILE A 213 -43.20 -39.41 -42.30
N GLN A 214 -42.17 -40.23 -42.54
CA GLN A 214 -42.12 -41.10 -43.72
C GLN A 214 -43.19 -42.19 -43.66
N GLU A 215 -43.40 -42.80 -42.49
CA GLU A 215 -44.43 -43.82 -42.25
C GLU A 215 -45.84 -43.24 -42.42
N LYS A 216 -46.09 -42.02 -41.91
CA LYS A 216 -47.33 -41.28 -42.19
C LYS A 216 -47.56 -41.08 -43.68
N LYS A 217 -46.53 -40.68 -44.42
CA LYS A 217 -46.63 -40.42 -45.86
C LYS A 217 -46.99 -41.69 -46.63
N ASN A 218 -46.42 -42.83 -46.25
CA ASN A 218 -46.75 -44.12 -46.84
C ASN A 218 -48.21 -44.53 -46.56
N LEU A 219 -48.67 -44.39 -45.31
CA LEU A 219 -50.06 -44.69 -44.94
C LEU A 219 -51.08 -43.72 -45.54
N GLN A 220 -50.71 -42.46 -45.78
CA GLN A 220 -51.53 -41.50 -46.52
C GLN A 220 -51.70 -41.91 -47.99
N ASN A 221 -50.62 -42.36 -48.63
CA ASN A 221 -50.69 -42.86 -50.00
C ASN A 221 -51.56 -44.13 -50.09
N GLU A 222 -51.48 -45.02 -49.10
CA GLU A 222 -52.33 -46.21 -49.01
C GLU A 222 -53.81 -45.83 -48.81
N PHE A 223 -54.09 -44.87 -47.93
CA PHE A 223 -55.43 -44.32 -47.72
C PHE A 223 -56.01 -43.71 -49.01
N GLU A 224 -55.23 -42.92 -49.73
CA GLU A 224 -55.64 -42.35 -51.03
C GLU A 224 -55.92 -43.42 -52.09
N SER A 225 -55.17 -44.53 -52.09
CA SER A 225 -55.43 -45.65 -53.01
C SER A 225 -56.74 -46.38 -52.69
N LEU A 226 -57.04 -46.58 -51.40
CA LEU A 226 -58.27 -47.22 -50.93
C LEU A 226 -59.51 -46.33 -51.14
N GLU A 227 -59.39 -45.01 -50.98
CA GLU A 227 -60.46 -44.05 -51.32
C GLU A 227 -60.74 -44.01 -52.84
N LYS A 228 -59.70 -44.13 -53.67
CA LYS A 228 -59.87 -44.26 -55.14
C LYS A 228 -60.63 -45.53 -55.50
N GLU A 229 -60.36 -46.64 -54.83
CA GLU A 229 -61.12 -47.89 -55.00
C GLU A 229 -62.57 -47.79 -54.48
N GLN A 230 -62.82 -47.04 -53.41
CA GLN A 230 -64.18 -46.76 -52.93
C GLN A 230 -64.99 -45.93 -53.94
N ASN A 231 -64.37 -44.90 -54.52
CA ASN A 231 -65.01 -44.04 -55.51
C ASN A 231 -65.37 -44.80 -56.80
N ILE A 232 -64.59 -45.82 -57.18
CA ILE A 232 -64.94 -46.70 -58.31
C ILE A 232 -66.23 -47.48 -58.05
N PHE A 233 -66.59 -47.74 -56.79
CA PHE A 233 -67.78 -48.50 -56.40
C PHE A 233 -69.07 -47.66 -56.27
N GLN A 234 -68.97 -46.34 -56.10
CA GLN A 234 -70.13 -45.43 -56.06
C GLN A 234 -70.56 -44.92 -57.45
N LEU A 235 -69.78 -45.22 -58.49
CA LEU A 235 -69.96 -44.76 -59.87
C LEU A 235 -71.11 -45.40 -60.66
N GLU A 236 -72.01 -46.16 -60.03
CA GLU A 236 -73.14 -46.79 -60.75
C GLU A 236 -74.41 -45.94 -60.84
N LYS A 237 -74.42 -44.68 -60.38
CA LYS A 237 -75.45 -43.67 -60.74
C LYS A 237 -75.13 -42.30 -60.11
N ILE A 238 -74.45 -41.40 -60.84
CA ILE A 238 -74.54 -39.92 -60.78
C ILE A 238 -73.79 -39.38 -62.04
N PRO A 239 -74.20 -38.28 -62.70
CA PRO A 239 -73.62 -37.87 -63.99
C PRO A 239 -72.18 -37.33 -63.86
N SER A 240 -71.37 -37.57 -64.90
CA SER A 240 -69.93 -37.29 -65.01
C SER A 240 -69.48 -35.83 -64.83
N GLU A 241 -70.40 -34.88 -64.73
CA GLU A 241 -70.10 -33.46 -64.52
C GLU A 241 -70.08 -33.05 -63.04
N GLU A 242 -70.85 -33.69 -62.15
CA GLU A 242 -70.91 -33.32 -60.73
C GLU A 242 -69.61 -33.71 -59.99
N GLU A 243 -69.10 -34.91 -60.25
CA GLU A 243 -67.81 -35.39 -59.70
C GLU A 243 -66.62 -34.53 -60.13
N ARG A 244 -66.62 -34.06 -61.39
CA ARG A 244 -65.57 -33.15 -61.87
C ARG A 244 -65.57 -31.84 -61.09
N ILE A 245 -66.76 -31.32 -60.74
CA ILE A 245 -66.88 -30.08 -59.96
C ILE A 245 -66.50 -30.29 -58.49
N TYR A 246 -66.85 -31.42 -57.85
CA TYR A 246 -66.38 -31.70 -56.47
C TYR A 246 -64.87 -31.84 -56.39
N LEU A 247 -64.24 -32.54 -57.34
CA LEU A 247 -62.78 -32.69 -57.36
C LEU A 247 -62.07 -31.34 -57.56
N LEU A 248 -62.66 -30.45 -58.35
CA LEU A 248 -62.18 -29.07 -58.51
C LEU A 248 -62.39 -28.25 -57.22
N LEU A 249 -63.54 -28.41 -56.55
CA LEU A 249 -63.84 -27.73 -55.29
C LEU A 249 -62.93 -28.16 -54.14
N ASP A 250 -62.65 -29.46 -54.00
CA ASP A 250 -61.74 -29.97 -52.96
C ASP A 250 -60.29 -29.51 -53.18
N LYS A 251 -59.81 -29.55 -54.45
CA LYS A 251 -58.50 -28.97 -54.80
C LYS A 251 -58.43 -27.47 -54.52
N LEU A 252 -59.52 -26.75 -54.75
CA LEU A 252 -59.62 -25.32 -54.45
C LEU A 252 -59.69 -25.05 -52.95
N GLU A 253 -60.41 -25.87 -52.18
CA GLU A 253 -60.49 -25.75 -50.72
C GLU A 253 -59.14 -25.99 -50.08
N ASN A 254 -58.43 -27.06 -50.46
CA ASN A 254 -57.10 -27.35 -49.96
C ASN A 254 -56.11 -26.21 -50.26
N ARG A 255 -56.12 -25.69 -51.50
CA ARG A 255 -55.31 -24.51 -51.87
C ARG A 255 -55.70 -23.27 -51.09
N LEU A 256 -56.99 -23.05 -50.81
CA LEU A 256 -57.46 -21.91 -50.03
C LEU A 256 -56.99 -22.01 -48.57
N THR A 257 -57.10 -23.19 -47.93
CA THR A 257 -56.60 -23.41 -46.57
C THR A 257 -55.09 -23.22 -46.46
N ASP A 258 -54.31 -23.77 -47.39
CA ASP A 258 -52.85 -23.61 -47.42
C ASP A 258 -52.46 -22.12 -47.55
N THR A 259 -53.14 -21.38 -48.43
CA THR A 259 -52.87 -19.95 -48.65
C THR A 259 -53.23 -19.11 -47.41
N ILE A 260 -54.32 -19.45 -46.71
CA ILE A 260 -54.73 -18.79 -45.47
C ILE A 260 -53.73 -19.06 -44.34
N ASP A 261 -53.22 -20.29 -44.24
CA ASP A 261 -52.25 -20.63 -43.19
C ASP A 261 -50.89 -19.98 -43.44
N LEU A 262 -50.44 -19.89 -44.70
CA LEU A 262 -49.28 -19.06 -45.08
C LEU A 262 -49.48 -17.59 -44.70
N TYR A 263 -50.66 -17.02 -44.96
CA TYR A 263 -50.98 -15.64 -44.56
C TYR A 263 -50.91 -15.44 -43.03
N LYS A 264 -51.41 -16.39 -42.24
CA LYS A 264 -51.33 -16.35 -40.78
C LYS A 264 -49.89 -16.45 -40.27
N GLN A 265 -49.06 -17.29 -40.89
CA GLN A 265 -47.64 -17.42 -40.53
C GLN A 265 -46.89 -16.11 -40.77
N GLU A 266 -47.09 -15.48 -41.92
CA GLU A 266 -46.47 -14.18 -42.22
C GLU A 266 -46.96 -13.06 -41.30
N SER A 267 -48.24 -13.08 -40.90
CA SER A 267 -48.79 -12.15 -39.90
C SER A 267 -48.15 -12.31 -38.50
N ARG A 268 -47.77 -13.54 -38.12
CA ARG A 268 -47.01 -13.78 -36.87
C ARG A 268 -45.58 -13.27 -36.98
N ARG A 269 -44.91 -13.53 -38.12
CA ARG A 269 -43.55 -13.01 -38.40
C ARG A 269 -43.50 -11.49 -38.33
N GLU A 270 -44.48 -10.81 -38.92
CA GLU A 270 -44.61 -9.36 -38.87
C GLU A 270 -44.67 -8.82 -37.44
N LYS A 271 -45.53 -9.40 -36.58
CA LYS A 271 -45.66 -9.02 -35.17
C LYS A 271 -44.37 -9.25 -34.38
N MET A 272 -43.67 -10.34 -34.66
CA MET A 272 -42.41 -10.67 -33.98
C MET A 272 -41.30 -9.68 -34.32
N ILE A 273 -41.21 -9.23 -35.58
CA ILE A 273 -40.18 -8.27 -36.03
C ILE A 273 -40.50 -6.85 -35.52
N LEU A 274 -41.77 -6.44 -35.57
CA LEU A 274 -42.23 -5.12 -35.12
C LEU A 274 -42.04 -4.92 -33.61
N GLY A 275 -42.25 -5.94 -32.77
CA GLY A 275 -41.97 -5.88 -31.34
C GLY A 275 -42.54 -4.62 -30.66
N LYS A 276 -41.65 -3.71 -30.21
CA LYS A 276 -42.00 -2.46 -29.50
C LYS A 276 -42.49 -1.30 -30.38
N TYR A 277 -42.40 -1.42 -31.70
CA TYR A 277 -42.73 -0.33 -32.63
C TYR A 277 -44.20 -0.29 -33.04
N ASP A 278 -44.99 -1.31 -32.67
CA ASP A 278 -46.42 -1.54 -32.96
C ASP A 278 -46.83 -1.61 -34.45
N THR A 279 -46.25 -0.78 -35.32
CA THR A 279 -46.66 -0.56 -36.71
C THR A 279 -45.46 -0.20 -37.60
N TYR A 280 -45.58 -0.50 -38.90
CA TYR A 280 -44.56 -0.12 -39.89
C TYR A 280 -44.39 1.41 -40.03
N SER A 281 -45.46 2.20 -39.88
CA SER A 281 -45.40 3.67 -39.99
C SER A 281 -44.51 4.31 -38.93
N LYS A 282 -44.68 3.92 -37.66
CA LYS A 282 -43.81 4.37 -36.55
C LYS A 282 -42.34 4.00 -36.80
N LEU A 283 -42.11 2.81 -37.35
CA LEU A 283 -40.77 2.30 -37.67
C LEU A 283 -40.13 3.10 -38.81
N ALA A 284 -40.91 3.51 -39.81
CA ALA A 284 -40.48 4.36 -40.92
C ALA A 284 -40.23 5.83 -40.47
N GLU A 285 -41.06 6.36 -39.57
CA GLU A 285 -40.87 7.71 -39.00
C GLU A 285 -39.55 7.83 -38.23
N ILE A 286 -39.22 6.83 -37.40
CA ILE A 286 -37.96 6.80 -36.65
C ILE A 286 -36.76 6.76 -37.61
N ASN A 287 -36.83 5.98 -38.69
CA ASN A 287 -35.77 5.93 -39.69
C ASN A 287 -35.65 7.23 -40.49
N SER A 288 -36.75 7.95 -40.74
CA SER A 288 -36.73 9.23 -41.46
C SER A 288 -35.92 10.30 -40.72
N SER A 289 -35.88 10.24 -39.38
CA SER A 289 -35.09 11.17 -38.54
C SER A 289 -33.59 10.82 -38.46
N ARG A 290 -33.15 9.70 -39.07
CA ARG A 290 -31.77 9.17 -38.94
C ARG A 290 -30.72 10.10 -39.53
N SER A 291 -30.96 10.64 -40.72
CA SER A 291 -29.99 11.53 -41.39
C SER A 291 -29.69 12.75 -40.53
N ASP A 292 -30.74 13.32 -39.96
CA ASP A 292 -30.68 14.56 -39.18
C ASP A 292 -30.03 14.29 -37.82
N LEU A 293 -30.39 13.18 -37.16
CA LEU A 293 -29.74 12.72 -35.94
C LEU A 293 -28.25 12.42 -36.13
N ASN A 294 -27.86 11.79 -37.25
CA ASN A 294 -26.46 11.51 -37.54
C ASN A 294 -25.66 12.80 -37.78
N LEU A 295 -26.26 13.78 -38.49
CA LEU A 295 -25.66 15.10 -38.66
C LEU A 295 -25.51 15.84 -37.33
N GLU A 296 -26.53 15.80 -36.46
CA GLU A 296 -26.48 16.39 -35.12
C GLU A 296 -25.40 15.75 -34.24
N VAL A 297 -25.32 14.42 -34.21
CA VAL A 297 -24.29 13.68 -33.47
C VAL A 297 -22.89 14.07 -33.95
N LYS A 298 -22.65 14.11 -35.27
CA LYS A 298 -21.36 14.52 -35.83
C LYS A 298 -21.01 15.97 -35.50
N LYS A 299 -21.99 16.89 -35.54
CA LYS A 299 -21.80 18.29 -35.14
C LYS A 299 -21.41 18.40 -33.67
N LEU A 300 -22.09 17.67 -32.79
CA LEU A 300 -21.79 17.65 -31.35
C LEU A 300 -20.42 17.03 -31.05
N GLU A 301 -20.05 15.93 -31.72
CA GLU A 301 -18.71 15.34 -31.59
C GLU A 301 -17.61 16.31 -32.03
N TYR A 302 -17.85 17.05 -33.13
CA TYR A 302 -16.93 18.08 -33.58
C TYR A 302 -16.82 19.24 -32.58
N ASN A 303 -17.95 19.73 -32.05
CA ASN A 303 -17.96 20.81 -31.07
C ASN A 303 -17.22 20.43 -29.79
N LEU A 304 -17.46 19.22 -29.25
CA LEU A 304 -16.73 18.70 -28.10
C LEU A 304 -15.22 18.66 -28.36
N LEU A 305 -14.81 18.20 -29.55
CA LEU A 305 -13.40 18.18 -29.93
C LEU A 305 -12.80 19.60 -30.01
N GLN A 306 -13.55 20.59 -30.49
CA GLN A 306 -13.08 21.99 -30.51
C GLN A 306 -12.97 22.56 -29.10
N LEU A 307 -13.97 22.35 -28.24
CA LEU A 307 -13.96 22.78 -26.85
C LEU A 307 -12.81 22.14 -26.06
N GLU A 308 -12.53 20.84 -26.27
CA GLU A 308 -11.37 20.18 -25.67
C GLU A 308 -10.05 20.80 -26.13
N LYS A 309 -9.92 21.11 -27.43
CA LYS A 309 -8.72 21.79 -27.96
C LYS A 309 -8.54 23.18 -27.37
N GLU A 310 -9.61 23.97 -27.27
CA GLU A 310 -9.57 25.30 -26.67
C GLU A 310 -9.21 25.23 -25.18
N LYS A 311 -9.82 24.31 -24.44
CA LYS A 311 -9.48 24.06 -23.04
C LYS A 311 -8.01 23.67 -22.88
N MET A 312 -7.48 22.79 -23.74
CA MET A 312 -6.07 22.39 -23.70
C MET A 312 -5.12 23.57 -23.99
N LYS A 313 -5.47 24.47 -24.92
CA LYS A 313 -4.68 25.70 -25.16
C LYS A 313 -4.62 26.59 -23.92
N ILE A 314 -5.73 26.73 -23.19
CA ILE A 314 -5.77 27.54 -21.96
C ILE A 314 -4.99 26.86 -20.83
N ILE A 315 -5.03 25.52 -20.74
CA ILE A 315 -4.22 24.76 -19.78
C ILE A 315 -2.74 24.97 -20.04
N THR A 316 -2.27 24.83 -21.29
CA THR A 316 -0.86 25.03 -21.62
C THR A 316 -0.43 26.49 -21.43
N GLU A 317 -1.30 27.45 -21.75
CA GLU A 317 -1.06 28.86 -21.46
C GLU A 317 -0.90 29.10 -19.95
N LYS A 318 -1.76 28.51 -19.12
CA LYS A 318 -1.66 28.57 -17.66
C LYS A 318 -0.36 27.93 -17.16
N GLU A 319 0.01 26.76 -17.65
CA GLU A 319 1.27 26.06 -17.27
C GLU A 319 2.51 26.88 -17.62
N ASN A 320 2.50 27.58 -18.76
CA ASN A 320 3.55 28.53 -19.14
C ASN A 320 3.62 29.71 -18.17
N PHE A 321 2.48 30.26 -17.77
CA PHE A 321 2.42 31.32 -16.76
C PHE A 321 2.89 30.85 -15.38
N ASP A 322 2.50 29.65 -14.95
CA ASP A 322 2.94 29.04 -13.69
C ASP A 322 4.46 28.80 -13.68
N SER A 323 5.01 28.33 -14.79
CA SER A 323 6.46 28.13 -14.97
C SER A 323 7.23 29.45 -14.99
N ARG A 324 6.72 30.47 -15.69
CA ARG A 324 7.31 31.82 -15.69
C ARG A 324 7.25 32.46 -14.32
N ARG A 325 6.18 32.22 -13.55
CA ARG A 325 6.08 32.64 -12.15
C ARG A 325 7.15 31.96 -11.29
N GLY A 326 7.34 30.66 -11.44
CA GLY A 326 8.39 29.91 -10.75
C GLY A 326 9.79 30.45 -11.03
N LEU A 327 10.11 30.70 -12.30
CA LEU A 327 11.39 31.29 -12.73
C LEU A 327 11.62 32.70 -12.16
N LEU A 328 10.60 33.57 -12.20
CA LEU A 328 10.72 34.93 -11.67
C LEU A 328 10.90 34.94 -10.15
N LEU A 329 10.22 34.04 -9.43
CA LEU A 329 10.41 33.86 -7.98
C LEU A 329 11.83 33.38 -7.66
N THR A 330 12.42 32.51 -8.48
CA THR A 330 13.82 32.11 -8.27
C THR A 330 14.83 33.22 -8.56
N ILE A 331 14.55 34.10 -9.52
CA ILE A 331 15.44 35.23 -9.88
C ILE A 331 15.30 36.39 -8.89
N SER A 332 14.12 36.60 -8.29
CA SER A 332 13.94 37.58 -7.21
C SER A 332 14.73 37.21 -5.95
N ASP A 333 14.96 35.91 -5.72
CA ASP A 333 15.71 35.41 -4.57
C ASP A 333 17.26 35.49 -4.76
N THR A 334 17.74 35.83 -5.95
CA THR A 334 19.19 35.97 -6.25
C THR A 334 19.65 37.44 -6.23
N GLU A 335 20.87 37.71 -5.77
CA GLU A 335 21.45 39.08 -5.70
C GLU A 335 21.69 39.73 -7.09
N ILE A 336 21.62 38.94 -8.16
CA ILE A 336 21.90 39.34 -9.53
C ILE A 336 20.64 39.12 -10.39
N HIS A 337 19.88 40.18 -10.64
CA HIS A 337 18.61 40.12 -11.37
C HIS A 337 18.81 40.20 -12.89
N ILE A 338 19.52 39.23 -13.45
CA ILE A 338 19.78 39.14 -14.88
C ILE A 338 18.73 38.24 -15.53
N CYS A 339 18.14 38.70 -16.63
CA CYS A 339 17.25 37.86 -17.44
C CYS A 339 18.03 36.66 -18.00
N PRO A 340 17.66 35.40 -17.69
CA PRO A 340 18.37 34.23 -18.21
C PRO A 340 18.20 34.01 -19.72
N THR A 341 17.39 34.83 -20.40
CA THR A 341 17.10 34.71 -21.83
C THR A 341 17.78 35.79 -22.67
N CYS A 342 17.93 37.01 -22.16
CA CYS A 342 18.53 38.14 -22.90
C CYS A 342 19.64 38.86 -22.14
N GLU A 343 20.03 38.33 -20.96
CA GLU A 343 21.12 38.82 -20.11
C GLU A 343 21.02 40.29 -19.66
N GLN A 344 19.84 40.91 -19.81
CA GLN A 344 19.59 42.27 -19.34
C GLN A 344 19.27 42.30 -17.83
N ASN A 345 19.76 43.33 -17.15
CA ASN A 345 19.41 43.62 -15.76
C ASN A 345 17.93 44.04 -15.68
N ILE A 346 17.14 43.27 -14.94
CA ILE A 346 15.72 43.53 -14.70
C ILE A 346 15.57 44.30 -13.39
N SER A 347 14.98 45.50 -13.43
CA SER A 347 14.70 46.25 -12.20
C SER A 347 13.64 45.56 -11.34
N LEU A 348 13.77 45.63 -10.00
CA LEU A 348 12.83 45.06 -9.03
C LEU A 348 11.37 45.51 -9.27
N LYS A 349 11.15 46.80 -9.54
CA LYS A 349 9.82 47.36 -9.89
C LYS A 349 9.23 46.76 -11.17
N HIS A 350 10.07 46.33 -12.12
CA HIS A 350 9.61 45.70 -13.35
C HIS A 350 9.22 44.24 -13.12
N MET A 351 9.96 43.51 -12.26
CA MET A 351 9.59 42.14 -11.85
C MET A 351 8.30 42.10 -11.04
N GLU A 352 8.12 43.01 -10.07
CA GLU A 352 6.88 43.10 -9.28
C GLU A 352 5.66 43.35 -10.16
N ARG A 353 5.76 44.22 -11.17
CA ARG A 353 4.68 44.44 -12.15
C ARG A 353 4.34 43.16 -12.91
N ILE A 354 5.34 42.45 -13.42
CA ILE A 354 5.12 41.19 -14.15
C ILE A 354 4.53 40.12 -13.23
N LEU A 355 4.99 40.03 -11.98
CA LEU A 355 4.45 39.07 -11.00
C LEU A 355 3.00 39.38 -10.66
N ASN A 356 2.64 40.66 -10.49
CA ASN A 356 1.25 41.07 -10.29
C ASN A 356 0.37 40.72 -11.51
N ASP A 357 0.81 41.05 -12.73
CA ASP A 357 0.10 40.70 -13.97
C ASP A 357 -0.12 39.17 -14.11
N ILE A 358 0.89 38.37 -13.76
CA ILE A 358 0.80 36.89 -13.79
C ILE A 358 -0.14 36.39 -12.69
N SER A 359 -0.09 37.01 -11.50
CA SER A 359 -0.93 36.62 -10.36
C SER A 359 -2.42 36.87 -10.59
N GLU A 360 -2.78 37.86 -11.42
CA GLU A 360 -4.17 38.10 -11.84
C GLU A 360 -4.61 37.18 -12.99
N LYS A 361 -3.70 36.89 -13.93
CA LYS A 361 -4.00 36.04 -15.10
C LYS A 361 -4.22 34.58 -14.75
N ILE A 362 -3.47 34.00 -13.81
CA ILE A 362 -3.60 32.57 -13.44
C ILE A 362 -5.02 32.23 -12.91
N PRO A 363 -5.60 33.00 -11.97
CA PRO A 363 -7.00 32.81 -11.53
C PRO A 363 -8.01 32.99 -12.66
N TYR A 364 -7.79 33.95 -13.56
CA TYR A 364 -8.65 34.17 -14.72
C TYR A 364 -8.66 32.95 -15.66
N LEU A 365 -7.47 32.44 -16.01
CA LEU A 365 -7.33 31.23 -16.83
C LEU A 365 -7.96 30.01 -16.13
N GLN A 366 -7.79 29.88 -14.81
CA GLN A 366 -8.43 28.81 -14.04
C GLN A 366 -9.97 28.89 -14.08
N LYS A 367 -10.55 30.10 -14.02
CA LYS A 367 -11.99 30.30 -14.15
C LYS A 367 -12.49 29.92 -15.54
N SER A 368 -11.74 30.27 -16.59
CA SER A 368 -12.03 29.87 -17.96
C SER A 368 -11.98 28.34 -18.13
N ILE A 369 -10.96 27.66 -17.58
CA ILE A 369 -10.86 26.19 -17.59
C ILE A 369 -12.09 25.53 -16.94
N ASN A 370 -12.57 26.07 -15.82
CA ASN A 370 -13.76 25.55 -15.16
C ASN A 370 -15.01 25.74 -16.03
N LYS A 371 -15.18 26.92 -16.65
CA LYS A 371 -16.30 27.19 -17.57
C LYS A 371 -16.35 26.19 -18.74
N PHE A 372 -15.21 25.97 -19.40
CA PHE A 372 -15.11 24.97 -20.47
C PHE A 372 -15.37 23.54 -19.97
N SER A 373 -15.03 23.24 -18.72
CA SER A 373 -15.31 21.92 -18.14
C SER A 373 -16.80 21.67 -17.93
N ASP A 374 -17.55 22.71 -17.53
CA ASP A 374 -19.00 22.64 -17.37
C ASP A 374 -19.71 22.53 -18.73
N GLU A 375 -19.25 23.28 -19.74
CA GLU A 375 -19.76 23.20 -21.13
C GLU A 375 -19.53 21.80 -21.74
N LEU A 376 -18.33 21.24 -21.58
CA LEU A 376 -18.02 19.86 -22.00
C LEU A 376 -18.92 18.82 -21.32
N PHE A 377 -19.20 19.00 -20.02
CA PHE A 377 -20.10 18.11 -19.29
C PHE A 377 -21.54 18.17 -19.80
N TYR A 378 -22.03 19.37 -20.13
CA TYR A 378 -23.37 19.54 -20.69
C TYR A 378 -23.49 18.93 -22.10
N GLU A 379 -22.56 19.27 -23.02
CA GLU A 379 -22.60 18.78 -24.39
C GLU A 379 -22.43 17.24 -24.47
N SER A 380 -21.56 16.66 -23.64
CA SER A 380 -21.38 15.19 -23.59
C SER A 380 -22.66 14.45 -23.19
N LYS A 381 -23.43 15.00 -22.24
CA LYS A 381 -24.73 14.44 -21.83
C LYS A 381 -25.77 14.51 -22.95
N VAL A 382 -25.80 15.61 -23.70
CA VAL A 382 -26.67 15.76 -24.88
C VAL A 382 -26.28 14.76 -25.96
N LEU A 383 -24.98 14.59 -26.22
CA LEU A 383 -24.45 13.61 -27.17
C LEU A 383 -24.85 12.18 -26.82
N GLU A 384 -24.75 11.77 -25.55
CA GLU A 384 -25.18 10.43 -25.11
C GLU A 384 -26.65 10.16 -25.40
N LYS A 385 -27.52 11.15 -25.17
CA LYS A 385 -28.95 11.02 -25.47
C LYS A 385 -29.18 10.86 -26.97
N LYS A 386 -28.55 11.70 -27.79
CA LYS A 386 -28.67 11.66 -29.26
C LYS A 386 -28.08 10.39 -29.88
N LYS A 387 -27.00 9.85 -29.31
CA LYS A 387 -26.42 8.55 -29.72
C LYS A 387 -27.38 7.39 -29.49
N LYS A 388 -28.16 7.40 -28.40
CA LYS A 388 -29.20 6.39 -28.15
C LYS A 388 -30.32 6.49 -29.19
N GLU A 389 -30.81 7.70 -29.46
CA GLU A 389 -31.83 7.95 -30.49
C GLU A 389 -31.35 7.48 -31.89
N LEU A 390 -30.09 7.74 -32.24
CA LEU A 390 -29.49 7.27 -33.49
C LEU A 390 -29.35 5.74 -33.54
N GLN A 391 -29.02 5.10 -32.42
CA GLN A 391 -28.92 3.64 -32.33
C GLN A 391 -30.28 2.97 -32.56
N ASP A 392 -31.35 3.52 -31.99
CA ASP A 392 -32.71 3.04 -32.22
C ASP A 392 -33.12 3.20 -33.70
N ALA A 393 -32.71 4.30 -34.35
CA ALA A 393 -32.94 4.52 -35.78
C ALA A 393 -32.18 3.55 -36.69
N LEU A 394 -30.95 3.15 -36.33
CA LEU A 394 -30.18 2.15 -37.08
C LEU A 394 -30.81 0.74 -36.98
N ILE A 395 -31.33 0.39 -35.80
CA ILE A 395 -32.06 -0.87 -35.61
C ILE A 395 -33.36 -0.87 -36.44
N ALA A 396 -34.01 0.29 -36.57
CA ALA A 396 -35.19 0.44 -37.42
C ALA A 396 -34.85 0.21 -38.91
N GLU A 397 -33.73 0.76 -39.39
CA GLU A 397 -33.25 0.58 -40.77
C GLU A 397 -33.04 -0.89 -41.15
N GLU A 398 -32.44 -1.68 -40.26
CA GLU A 398 -32.21 -3.12 -40.49
C GLU A 398 -33.53 -3.92 -40.61
N LYS A 399 -34.57 -3.48 -39.89
CA LYS A 399 -35.88 -4.16 -39.86
C LYS A 399 -36.81 -3.78 -41.01
N ILE A 400 -36.65 -2.59 -41.60
CA ILE A 400 -37.54 -2.09 -42.67
C ILE A 400 -37.62 -3.03 -43.88
N PRO A 401 -36.52 -3.55 -44.44
CA PRO A 401 -36.57 -4.45 -45.60
C PRO A 401 -37.37 -5.71 -45.32
N GLN A 402 -37.16 -6.30 -44.13
CA GLN A 402 -37.84 -7.53 -43.71
C GLN A 402 -39.35 -7.32 -43.57
N VAL A 403 -39.77 -6.20 -42.97
CA VAL A 403 -41.20 -5.88 -42.82
C VAL A 403 -41.83 -5.53 -44.17
N LYS A 404 -41.12 -4.83 -45.07
CA LYS A 404 -41.60 -4.54 -46.43
C LYS A 404 -41.86 -5.81 -47.24
N GLU A 405 -40.91 -6.75 -47.21
CA GLU A 405 -41.05 -8.04 -47.89
C GLU A 405 -42.27 -8.82 -47.39
N ILE A 406 -42.48 -8.86 -46.07
CA ILE A 406 -43.65 -9.51 -45.47
C ILE A 406 -44.95 -8.84 -45.89
N ILE A 407 -45.01 -7.50 -45.94
CA ILE A 407 -46.19 -6.78 -46.41
C ILE A 407 -46.50 -7.13 -47.87
N GLU A 408 -45.48 -7.15 -48.74
CA GLU A 408 -45.66 -7.54 -50.15
C GLU A 408 -46.17 -8.98 -50.29
N ILE A 409 -45.60 -9.94 -49.56
CA ILE A 409 -46.05 -11.34 -49.56
C ILE A 409 -47.51 -11.42 -49.07
N LYS A 410 -47.84 -10.74 -47.97
CA LYS A 410 -49.21 -10.71 -47.43
C LYS A 410 -50.21 -10.13 -48.43
N THR A 411 -49.86 -9.06 -49.15
CA THR A 411 -50.76 -8.51 -50.19
C THR A 411 -51.00 -9.48 -51.35
N LYS A 412 -49.95 -10.20 -51.79
CA LYS A 412 -50.06 -11.25 -52.83
C LYS A 412 -50.97 -12.39 -52.36
N LEU A 413 -50.74 -12.91 -51.16
CA LEU A 413 -51.55 -13.98 -50.56
C LEU A 413 -53.02 -13.54 -50.39
N GLN A 414 -53.25 -12.30 -49.95
CA GLN A 414 -54.60 -11.77 -49.75
C GLN A 414 -55.37 -11.60 -51.07
N ASN A 415 -54.69 -11.25 -52.16
CA ASN A 415 -55.29 -11.22 -53.49
C ASN A 415 -55.59 -12.62 -54.02
N GLU A 416 -54.71 -13.60 -53.77
CA GLU A 416 -54.93 -14.99 -54.15
C GLU A 416 -56.09 -15.62 -53.38
N ILE A 417 -56.20 -15.36 -52.06
CA ILE A 417 -57.36 -15.78 -51.25
C ILE A 417 -58.66 -15.24 -51.85
N LYS A 418 -58.73 -13.93 -52.16
CA LYS A 418 -59.91 -13.32 -52.79
C LYS A 418 -60.24 -13.94 -54.14
N ARG A 419 -59.24 -14.34 -54.93
CA ARG A 419 -59.44 -15.01 -56.22
C ARG A 419 -60.01 -16.41 -56.02
N LEU A 420 -59.39 -17.21 -55.16
CA LEU A 420 -59.83 -18.58 -54.87
C LEU A 420 -61.25 -18.61 -54.26
N GLU A 421 -61.60 -17.65 -53.39
CA GLU A 421 -62.96 -17.50 -52.86
C GLU A 421 -64.00 -17.20 -53.94
N ARG A 422 -63.64 -16.39 -54.96
CA ARG A 422 -64.53 -16.13 -56.11
C ARG A 422 -64.70 -17.36 -56.98
N GLU A 423 -63.61 -18.08 -57.27
CA GLU A 423 -63.65 -19.34 -58.03
C GLU A 423 -64.52 -20.37 -57.30
N LYS A 424 -64.31 -20.56 -55.99
CA LYS A 424 -65.13 -21.44 -55.14
C LYS A 424 -66.62 -21.09 -55.19
N LYS A 425 -66.97 -19.79 -55.08
CA LYS A 425 -68.36 -19.33 -55.20
C LYS A 425 -68.97 -19.65 -56.56
N SER A 426 -68.21 -19.49 -57.64
CA SER A 426 -68.67 -19.84 -59.00
C SER A 426 -68.96 -21.34 -59.14
N TYR A 427 -68.09 -22.20 -58.60
CA TYR A 427 -68.29 -23.65 -58.66
C TYR A 427 -69.44 -24.11 -57.76
N LEU A 428 -69.60 -23.53 -56.56
CA LEU A 428 -70.74 -23.82 -55.68
C LEU A 428 -72.07 -23.39 -56.31
N HIS A 429 -72.11 -22.27 -57.03
CA HIS A 429 -73.30 -21.85 -57.74
C HIS A 429 -73.69 -22.86 -58.84
N ARG A 430 -72.71 -23.26 -59.66
CA ARG A 430 -72.88 -24.27 -60.72
C ARG A 430 -73.30 -25.64 -60.17
N LEU A 431 -72.80 -25.99 -58.98
CA LEU A 431 -73.16 -27.23 -58.30
C LEU A 431 -74.57 -27.19 -57.71
N ASN A 432 -75.02 -26.04 -57.21
CA ASN A 432 -76.40 -25.84 -56.76
C ASN A 432 -77.39 -25.89 -57.94
N GLU A 433 -77.03 -25.33 -59.09
CA GLU A 433 -77.84 -25.45 -60.33
C GLU A 433 -78.02 -26.92 -60.75
N ILE A 434 -76.96 -27.73 -60.65
CA ILE A 434 -77.00 -29.16 -60.98
C ILE A 434 -77.81 -29.94 -59.92
N ARG A 435 -77.64 -29.63 -58.63
CA ARG A 435 -78.34 -30.32 -57.52
C ARG A 435 -79.83 -30.02 -57.48
N GLU A 436 -80.26 -28.79 -57.77
CA GLU A 436 -81.69 -28.44 -57.91
C GLU A 436 -82.33 -29.20 -59.09
N HIS A 437 -81.54 -29.61 -60.07
CA HIS A 437 -82.03 -30.36 -61.23
C HIS A 437 -82.22 -31.87 -60.97
N TYR A 438 -81.58 -32.46 -59.95
CA TYR A 438 -81.52 -33.93 -59.80
C TYR A 438 -81.97 -34.53 -58.46
N GLY A 439 -82.18 -33.76 -57.38
CA GLY A 439 -82.94 -34.20 -56.19
C GLY A 439 -82.60 -35.59 -55.59
N ILE A 440 -81.41 -35.78 -55.00
CA ILE A 440 -81.02 -37.05 -54.35
C ILE A 440 -80.56 -36.83 -52.90
N THR A 441 -81.14 -37.60 -51.98
CA THR A 441 -80.70 -37.78 -50.58
C THR A 441 -80.10 -39.18 -50.40
N GLU A 442 -78.92 -39.29 -49.80
CA GLU A 442 -78.22 -40.57 -49.59
C GLU A 442 -78.27 -41.08 -48.15
N LYS A 443 -78.52 -42.39 -48.03
CA LYS A 443 -77.96 -43.27 -46.99
C LYS A 443 -77.70 -44.64 -47.62
N ASN A 444 -76.48 -45.15 -47.48
CA ASN A 444 -76.25 -46.47 -46.85
C ASN A 444 -74.77 -46.75 -46.58
N SER A 445 -74.53 -47.35 -45.42
CA SER A 445 -73.23 -47.60 -44.80
C SER A 445 -73.12 -49.09 -44.51
N ASN A 446 -72.36 -49.85 -45.29
CA ASN A 446 -71.74 -51.13 -44.90
C ASN A 446 -71.08 -51.81 -46.12
N HIS A 447 -69.88 -51.37 -46.49
CA HIS A 447 -69.06 -52.03 -47.51
C HIS A 447 -67.68 -52.39 -46.92
N PRO A 448 -67.05 -53.53 -47.27
CA PRO A 448 -65.73 -53.95 -46.75
C PRO A 448 -64.62 -52.91 -46.95
N ILE A 449 -64.70 -52.11 -48.01
CA ILE A 449 -63.79 -50.99 -48.28
C ILE A 449 -63.92 -49.88 -47.22
N LEU A 450 -65.13 -49.60 -46.72
CA LEU A 450 -65.37 -48.64 -45.63
C LEU A 450 -64.77 -49.10 -44.28
N GLN A 451 -64.68 -50.41 -44.03
CA GLN A 451 -64.01 -50.94 -42.84
C GLN A 451 -62.50 -50.74 -42.91
N ARG A 452 -61.89 -51.08 -44.05
CA ARG A 452 -60.45 -50.92 -44.27
C ARG A 452 -60.04 -49.44 -44.25
N ILE A 453 -60.85 -48.57 -44.84
CA ILE A 453 -60.69 -47.11 -44.74
C ILE A 453 -60.76 -46.63 -43.29
N ASN A 454 -61.68 -47.15 -42.47
CA ASN A 454 -61.76 -46.80 -41.06
C ASN A 454 -60.55 -47.29 -40.25
N GLU A 455 -59.99 -48.46 -40.56
CA GLU A 455 -58.77 -48.99 -39.93
C GLU A 455 -57.55 -48.14 -40.28
N THR A 456 -57.32 -47.84 -41.56
CA THR A 456 -56.22 -46.96 -41.99
C THR A 456 -56.38 -45.54 -41.42
N LYS A 457 -57.62 -45.05 -41.29
CA LYS A 457 -57.94 -43.76 -40.65
C LYS A 457 -57.65 -43.76 -39.14
N ASN A 458 -57.86 -44.88 -38.45
CA ASN A 458 -57.50 -45.02 -37.05
C ASN A 458 -55.97 -45.08 -36.86
N LEU A 459 -55.25 -45.80 -37.72
CA LEU A 459 -53.77 -45.82 -37.73
C LEU A 459 -53.19 -44.43 -38.02
N LEU A 460 -53.75 -43.69 -38.99
CA LEU A 460 -53.38 -42.30 -39.26
C LEU A 460 -53.65 -41.37 -38.06
N LYS A 461 -54.74 -41.57 -37.33
CA LYS A 461 -55.02 -40.83 -36.08
C LYS A 461 -53.99 -41.13 -35.00
N GLU A 462 -53.56 -42.39 -34.84
CA GLU A 462 -52.52 -42.75 -33.87
C GLU A 462 -51.15 -42.18 -34.22
N ILE A 463 -50.75 -42.24 -35.49
CA ILE A 463 -49.50 -41.65 -35.96
C ILE A 463 -49.52 -40.13 -35.85
N ASN A 464 -50.64 -39.47 -36.15
CA ASN A 464 -50.80 -38.03 -35.93
C ASN A 464 -50.66 -37.67 -34.44
N LYS A 465 -51.26 -38.44 -33.53
CA LYS A 465 -51.06 -38.25 -32.08
C LYS A 465 -49.58 -38.41 -31.66
N LYS A 466 -48.85 -39.37 -32.26
CA LYS A 466 -47.41 -39.55 -32.00
C LYS A 466 -46.58 -38.39 -32.56
N ILE A 467 -46.91 -37.88 -33.75
CA ILE A 467 -46.26 -36.72 -34.36
C ILE A 467 -46.53 -35.44 -33.57
N ASP A 468 -47.77 -35.20 -33.14
CA ASP A 468 -48.13 -34.01 -32.38
C ASP A 468 -47.41 -33.97 -31.03
N ARG A 469 -47.26 -35.12 -30.35
CA ARG A 469 -46.43 -35.23 -29.13
C ARG A 469 -44.97 -34.87 -29.40
N ARG A 470 -44.40 -35.32 -30.52
CA ARG A 470 -42.99 -35.05 -30.87
C ARG A 470 -42.74 -33.65 -31.46
N LYS A 471 -43.76 -32.98 -32.02
CA LYS A 471 -43.67 -31.56 -32.41
C LYS A 471 -43.48 -30.66 -31.20
N ILE A 472 -44.14 -30.99 -30.08
CA ILE A 472 -43.94 -30.30 -28.80
C ILE A 472 -42.47 -30.45 -28.34
N ASP A 473 -41.88 -31.62 -28.52
CA ASP A 473 -40.46 -31.84 -28.22
C ASP A 473 -39.55 -31.00 -29.14
N GLN A 474 -39.94 -30.78 -30.40
CA GLN A 474 -39.20 -29.97 -31.37
C GLN A 474 -39.26 -28.47 -31.06
N GLU A 475 -40.41 -27.94 -30.61
CA GLU A 475 -40.53 -26.58 -30.09
C GLU A 475 -39.64 -26.37 -28.86
N GLN A 476 -39.61 -27.34 -27.93
CA GLN A 476 -38.70 -27.30 -26.77
C GLN A 476 -37.22 -27.30 -27.18
N VAL A 477 -36.85 -28.04 -28.24
CA VAL A 477 -35.48 -28.04 -28.77
C VAL A 477 -35.09 -26.66 -29.33
N ASP A 478 -35.99 -26.00 -30.05
CA ASP A 478 -35.73 -24.68 -30.62
C ASP A 478 -35.63 -23.61 -29.51
N ASP A 479 -36.47 -23.68 -28.48
CA ASP A 479 -36.36 -22.82 -27.29
C ASP A 479 -35.02 -23.02 -26.55
N ILE A 480 -34.59 -24.27 -26.37
CA ILE A 480 -33.28 -24.60 -25.76
C ILE A 480 -32.15 -24.03 -26.62
N ARG A 481 -32.23 -24.08 -27.96
CA ARG A 481 -31.22 -23.50 -28.86
C ARG A 481 -31.14 -21.98 -28.78
N ILE A 482 -32.28 -21.30 -28.67
CA ILE A 482 -32.31 -19.84 -28.47
C ILE A 482 -31.66 -19.49 -27.13
N ASN A 483 -32.03 -20.18 -26.06
CA ASN A 483 -31.43 -19.96 -24.74
C ASN A 483 -29.92 -20.25 -24.75
N LEU A 484 -29.46 -21.30 -25.45
CA LEU A 484 -28.03 -21.57 -25.61
C LEU A 484 -27.28 -20.44 -26.32
N LYS A 485 -27.88 -19.78 -27.32
CA LYS A 485 -27.27 -18.61 -27.98
C LYS A 485 -27.15 -17.43 -27.01
N GLU A 486 -28.18 -17.15 -26.23
CA GLU A 486 -28.16 -16.07 -25.23
C GLU A 486 -27.14 -16.34 -24.12
N LEU A 487 -27.10 -17.56 -23.58
CA LEU A 487 -26.13 -18.00 -22.59
C LEU A 487 -24.70 -17.86 -23.12
N ASN A 488 -24.43 -18.27 -24.36
CA ASN A 488 -23.10 -18.12 -24.96
C ASN A 488 -22.68 -16.64 -25.06
N LEU A 489 -23.58 -15.73 -25.44
CA LEU A 489 -23.29 -14.29 -25.47
C LEU A 489 -22.98 -13.73 -24.07
N LYS A 490 -23.73 -14.16 -23.04
CA LYS A 490 -23.46 -13.81 -21.64
C LYS A 490 -22.11 -14.32 -21.17
N ILE A 491 -21.81 -15.59 -21.43
CA ILE A 491 -20.52 -16.23 -21.10
C ILE A 491 -19.37 -15.44 -21.72
N THR A 492 -19.43 -15.11 -23.02
CA THR A 492 -18.40 -14.31 -23.68
C THR A 492 -18.24 -12.92 -23.05
N CYS A 493 -19.33 -12.29 -22.62
CA CYS A 493 -19.28 -11.01 -21.91
C CYS A 493 -18.55 -11.13 -20.56
N TYR A 494 -18.87 -12.17 -19.77
CA TYR A 494 -18.21 -12.44 -18.49
C TYR A 494 -16.72 -12.81 -18.67
N GLU A 495 -16.39 -13.63 -19.67
CA GLU A 495 -15.00 -13.98 -20.02
C GLU A 495 -14.16 -12.75 -20.33
N LYS A 496 -14.68 -11.83 -21.18
CA LYS A 496 -13.99 -10.57 -21.49
C LYS A 496 -13.71 -9.74 -20.25
N LYS A 497 -14.67 -9.65 -19.32
CA LYS A 497 -14.47 -8.92 -18.06
C LYS A 497 -13.42 -9.58 -17.18
N VAL A 498 -13.42 -10.91 -17.07
CA VAL A 498 -12.41 -11.65 -16.28
C VAL A 498 -11.02 -11.45 -16.89
N ILE A 499 -10.88 -11.58 -18.21
CA ILE A 499 -9.63 -11.37 -18.95
C ILE A 499 -9.08 -9.95 -18.74
N LEU A 500 -9.93 -8.94 -18.61
CA LEU A 500 -9.50 -7.57 -18.34
C LEU A 500 -9.12 -7.34 -16.87
N LEU A 501 -9.88 -7.88 -15.92
CA LEU A 501 -9.69 -7.61 -14.49
C LEU A 501 -8.54 -8.43 -13.86
N GLU A 502 -8.31 -9.64 -14.34
CA GLU A 502 -7.30 -10.55 -13.78
C GLU A 502 -5.87 -10.03 -13.93
N PRO A 503 -5.41 -9.58 -15.13
CA PRO A 503 -4.09 -8.99 -15.30
C PRO A 503 -3.88 -7.75 -14.44
N VAL A 504 -4.92 -6.91 -14.28
CA VAL A 504 -4.81 -5.69 -13.46
C VAL A 504 -4.60 -6.03 -11.99
N SER A 505 -5.30 -7.04 -11.46
CA SER A 505 -5.09 -7.51 -10.08
C SER A 505 -3.68 -8.07 -9.87
N ILE A 506 -3.17 -8.84 -10.84
CA ILE A 506 -1.80 -9.39 -10.82
C ILE A 506 -0.77 -8.26 -10.91
N ALA A 507 -1.00 -7.27 -11.79
CA ALA A 507 -0.13 -6.11 -11.94
C ALA A 507 -0.05 -5.31 -10.64
N CYS A 508 -1.18 -5.05 -9.98
CA CYS A 508 -1.20 -4.37 -8.67
C CYS A 508 -0.35 -5.11 -7.63
N LYS A 509 -0.44 -6.46 -7.59
CA LYS A 509 0.40 -7.26 -6.70
C LYS A 509 1.89 -7.09 -7.06
N LYS A 510 2.25 -7.29 -8.32
CA LYS A 510 3.64 -7.19 -8.79
C LYS A 510 4.26 -5.81 -8.56
N ILE A 511 3.48 -4.73 -8.70
CA ILE A 511 3.94 -3.37 -8.42
C ILE A 511 4.31 -3.22 -6.95
N ILE A 512 3.44 -3.67 -6.04
CA ILE A 512 3.71 -3.65 -4.60
C ILE A 512 4.96 -4.47 -4.28
N ASP A 513 5.02 -5.71 -4.75
CA ASP A 513 6.14 -6.62 -4.45
C ASP A 513 7.47 -6.05 -4.98
N ARG A 514 7.50 -5.54 -6.22
CA ARG A 514 8.71 -4.92 -6.81
C ARG A 514 9.14 -3.65 -6.07
N TYR A 515 8.18 -2.83 -5.66
CA TYR A 515 8.44 -1.62 -4.88
C TYR A 515 9.07 -1.96 -3.52
N LEU A 516 8.50 -2.95 -2.83
CA LEU A 516 9.04 -3.42 -1.55
C LEU A 516 10.46 -3.97 -1.69
N GLN A 517 10.73 -4.75 -2.74
CA GLN A 517 12.06 -5.28 -3.01
C GLN A 517 13.09 -4.18 -3.30
N SER A 518 12.73 -3.16 -4.10
CA SER A 518 13.60 -1.99 -4.35
C SER A 518 13.88 -1.24 -3.06
N LEU A 519 12.83 -0.94 -2.30
CA LEU A 519 12.94 -0.24 -1.02
C LEU A 519 13.86 -0.96 -0.04
N LEU A 520 13.66 -2.27 0.15
CA LEU A 520 14.46 -3.07 1.07
C LEU A 520 15.93 -3.08 0.65
N LYS A 521 16.21 -3.13 -0.66
CA LYS A 521 17.58 -3.04 -1.18
C LYS A 521 18.21 -1.68 -0.89
N GLU A 522 17.46 -0.60 -1.01
CA GLU A 522 17.97 0.76 -0.81
C GLU A 522 18.21 1.09 0.67
N ILE A 523 17.39 0.56 1.58
CA ILE A 523 17.59 0.77 3.02
C ILE A 523 18.55 -0.24 3.66
N LYS A 524 18.89 -1.33 2.98
CA LYS A 524 19.69 -2.45 3.52
C LYS A 524 21.03 -1.98 4.07
N ASP A 525 21.78 -1.17 3.33
CA ASP A 525 23.12 -0.74 3.75
C ASP A 525 23.06 0.17 4.99
N ILE A 526 22.09 1.08 5.02
CA ILE A 526 21.83 1.97 6.16
C ILE A 526 21.44 1.12 7.38
N PHE A 527 20.53 0.18 7.17
CA PHE A 527 20.03 -0.71 8.21
C PHE A 527 21.15 -1.57 8.81
N LEU A 528 21.94 -2.25 7.97
CA LEU A 528 23.04 -3.11 8.41
C LEU A 528 24.14 -2.30 9.09
N SER A 529 24.49 -1.13 8.55
CA SER A 529 25.51 -0.26 9.15
C SER A 529 25.12 0.21 10.54
N ILE A 530 23.84 0.47 10.79
CA ILE A 530 23.37 0.88 12.12
C ILE A 530 23.28 -0.37 13.00
N LEU A 531 22.53 -1.38 12.57
CA LEU A 531 22.23 -2.53 13.42
C LEU A 531 23.48 -3.33 13.83
N ASN A 532 24.49 -3.47 12.96
CA ASN A 532 25.76 -4.12 13.31
C ASN A 532 26.59 -3.35 14.35
N ARG A 533 26.35 -2.04 14.53
CA ARG A 533 26.99 -1.27 15.59
C ARG A 533 26.28 -1.44 16.93
N LEU A 534 24.97 -1.67 16.92
CA LEU A 534 24.15 -1.81 18.13
C LEU A 534 24.08 -3.26 18.66
N MET A 535 24.32 -4.24 17.79
CA MET A 535 24.15 -5.67 18.12
C MET A 535 25.49 -6.33 18.41
N ASN A 536 25.53 -7.20 19.42
CA ASN A 536 26.74 -7.91 19.86
C ASN A 536 27.15 -9.08 18.93
N PHE A 537 26.52 -9.20 17.76
CA PHE A 537 26.85 -10.22 16.77
C PHE A 537 26.74 -9.66 15.34
N PRO A 538 27.57 -10.16 14.41
CA PRO A 538 27.56 -9.69 13.04
C PRO A 538 26.32 -10.17 12.27
N ILE A 539 25.65 -9.23 11.62
CA ILE A 539 24.50 -9.43 10.73
C ILE A 539 24.99 -9.23 9.29
N LYS A 540 24.87 -10.28 8.49
CA LYS A 540 25.30 -10.32 7.08
C LYS A 540 24.24 -9.73 6.16
N ASP A 541 22.98 -10.04 6.42
CA ASP A 541 21.89 -9.62 5.54
C ASP A 541 20.58 -9.35 6.29
N LEU A 542 19.75 -8.53 5.65
CA LEU A 542 18.38 -8.23 5.98
C LEU A 542 17.46 -8.98 5.00
N LYS A 543 16.69 -9.95 5.50
CA LYS A 543 15.63 -10.62 4.75
C LYS A 543 14.26 -10.12 5.19
N PHE A 544 13.34 -10.03 4.25
CA PHE A 544 11.94 -9.72 4.52
C PHE A 544 11.06 -10.86 4.04
N ASP A 545 10.22 -11.38 4.93
CA ASP A 545 9.23 -12.39 4.60
C ASP A 545 7.97 -11.68 4.07
N GLU A 546 7.74 -11.74 2.76
CA GLU A 546 6.61 -11.09 2.08
C GLU A 546 5.23 -11.70 2.46
N GLU A 547 5.18 -12.93 2.98
CA GLU A 547 3.94 -13.56 3.41
C GLU A 547 3.58 -13.17 4.84
N LYS A 548 4.58 -13.19 5.72
CA LYS A 548 4.41 -12.82 7.12
C LYS A 548 4.47 -11.31 7.31
N PHE A 549 5.13 -10.54 6.46
CA PHE A 549 5.53 -9.16 6.71
C PHE A 549 6.42 -9.07 7.98
N LEU A 550 7.45 -9.90 8.06
CA LEU A 550 8.47 -9.87 9.12
C LEU A 550 9.85 -9.66 8.56
N ILE A 551 10.64 -9.02 9.41
CA ILE A 551 12.07 -8.87 9.20
C ILE A 551 12.75 -10.12 9.76
N SER A 552 13.70 -10.67 9.01
CA SER A 552 14.59 -11.74 9.43
C SER A 552 16.04 -11.30 9.23
N LEU A 553 16.90 -11.62 10.19
CA LEU A 553 18.31 -11.27 10.16
C LEU A 553 19.12 -12.50 9.75
N GLU A 554 19.99 -12.36 8.76
CA GLU A 554 20.95 -13.41 8.40
C GLU A 554 22.24 -13.22 9.18
N THR A 555 22.55 -14.20 10.02
CA THR A 555 23.77 -14.26 10.83
C THR A 555 24.69 -15.37 10.31
N GLU A 556 25.90 -15.46 10.82
CA GLU A 556 26.82 -16.58 10.55
C GLU A 556 26.23 -17.94 10.92
N THR A 557 25.39 -17.97 11.96
CA THR A 557 24.74 -19.18 12.48
C THR A 557 23.44 -19.54 11.75
N GLY A 558 23.07 -18.79 10.71
CA GLY A 558 21.83 -18.96 9.95
C GLY A 558 20.87 -17.77 10.07
N THR A 559 19.67 -17.94 9.50
CA THR A 559 18.64 -16.90 9.47
C THR A 559 17.80 -16.94 10.75
N ARG A 560 17.67 -15.80 11.44
CA ARG A 560 16.85 -15.62 12.64
C ARG A 560 15.66 -14.71 12.32
N ASP A 561 14.45 -15.24 12.44
CA ASP A 561 13.22 -14.44 12.39
C ASP A 561 13.15 -13.52 13.62
N ILE A 562 12.70 -12.28 13.44
CA ILE A 562 12.60 -11.28 14.52
C ILE A 562 11.91 -11.84 15.77
N ARG A 563 10.95 -12.79 15.65
CA ARG A 563 10.26 -13.39 16.80
C ARG A 563 11.16 -14.23 17.71
N TYR A 564 12.28 -14.74 17.21
CA TYR A 564 13.25 -15.52 17.99
C TYR A 564 14.41 -14.70 18.53
N LEU A 565 14.44 -13.39 18.26
CA LEU A 565 15.39 -12.48 18.90
C LEU A 565 15.02 -12.23 20.36
N SER A 566 15.94 -11.68 21.16
CA SER A 566 15.63 -11.23 22.51
C SER A 566 14.65 -10.05 22.50
N GLY A 567 14.04 -9.72 23.65
CA GLY A 567 13.10 -8.60 23.76
C GLY A 567 13.68 -7.28 23.24
N GLY A 568 14.89 -6.90 23.67
CA GLY A 568 15.55 -5.69 23.19
C GLY A 568 16.00 -5.77 21.74
N GLU A 569 16.51 -6.92 21.28
CA GLU A 569 16.92 -7.12 19.89
C GLU A 569 15.75 -6.93 18.91
N LYS A 570 14.55 -7.40 19.29
CA LYS A 570 13.31 -7.15 18.51
C LYS A 570 13.04 -5.66 18.34
N ILE A 571 13.15 -4.91 19.43
CA ILE A 571 12.86 -3.47 19.43
C ILE A 571 13.91 -2.72 18.63
N LEU A 572 15.20 -3.00 18.85
CA LEU A 572 16.29 -2.40 18.09
C LEU A 572 16.16 -2.69 16.59
N THR A 573 15.89 -3.94 16.21
CA THR A 573 15.67 -4.33 14.82
C THR A 573 14.54 -3.53 14.17
N TYR A 574 13.39 -3.43 14.84
CA TYR A 574 12.24 -2.67 14.33
C TYR A 574 12.49 -1.16 14.29
N LEU A 575 13.16 -0.62 15.31
CA LEU A 575 13.52 0.79 15.40
C LEU A 575 14.47 1.18 14.27
N VAL A 576 15.57 0.45 14.10
CA VAL A 576 16.55 0.69 13.05
C VAL A 576 15.91 0.57 11.67
N PHE A 577 14.99 -0.39 11.50
CA PHE A 577 14.22 -0.52 10.27
C PHE A 577 13.39 0.74 9.96
N ARG A 578 12.66 1.26 10.94
CA ARG A 578 11.87 2.49 10.76
C ARG A 578 12.73 3.72 10.56
N LEU A 579 13.84 3.82 11.29
CA LEU A 579 14.81 4.90 11.08
C LEU A 579 15.37 4.84 9.66
N ALA A 580 15.75 3.66 9.16
CA ALA A 580 16.23 3.50 7.78
C ALA A 580 15.18 3.90 6.75
N LEU A 581 13.91 3.51 6.94
CA LEU A 581 12.79 3.95 6.10
C LEU A 581 12.60 5.46 6.13
N ALA A 582 12.62 6.07 7.31
CA ALA A 582 12.43 7.51 7.45
C ALA A 582 13.60 8.31 6.89
N LYS A 583 14.84 7.78 6.91
CA LYS A 583 15.99 8.36 6.19
C LYS A 583 15.78 8.33 4.68
N TYR A 584 15.28 7.21 4.18
CA TYR A 584 15.09 7.00 2.76
C TYR A 584 13.98 7.90 2.19
N TYR A 585 12.84 8.01 2.89
CA TYR A 585 11.68 8.75 2.40
C TYR A 585 11.65 10.23 2.76
N SER A 586 12.47 10.69 3.71
CA SER A 586 12.29 12.02 4.28
C SER A 586 13.60 12.80 4.36
N HIS A 587 13.47 14.10 4.06
CA HIS A 587 14.48 15.11 4.33
C HIS A 587 14.26 15.77 5.70
N GLY A 588 13.48 15.15 6.58
CA GLY A 588 13.22 15.61 7.93
C GLY A 588 14.35 15.22 8.87
N ASP A 589 14.95 16.21 9.51
CA ASP A 589 16.06 16.01 10.45
C ASP A 589 15.58 15.76 11.90
N PHE A 590 14.35 15.29 12.12
CA PHE A 590 13.79 15.07 13.47
C PHE A 590 12.90 13.84 13.64
N PHE A 591 12.84 13.30 14.87
CA PHE A 591 11.90 12.26 15.29
C PHE A 591 11.18 12.59 16.60
N LEU A 592 9.98 12.03 16.74
CA LEU A 592 9.14 12.10 17.92
C LEU A 592 8.95 10.67 18.48
N PHE A 593 9.21 10.48 19.76
CA PHE A 593 8.98 9.21 20.46
C PHE A 593 7.99 9.43 21.62
N ASP A 594 6.96 8.59 21.69
CA ASP A 594 5.99 8.57 22.78
C ASP A 594 6.13 7.27 23.57
N GLU A 595 6.61 7.38 24.81
CA GLU A 595 6.86 6.27 25.76
C GLU A 595 7.58 5.07 25.11
N PRO A 596 8.81 5.26 24.58
CA PRO A 596 9.54 4.23 23.83
C PRO A 596 9.88 2.96 24.65
N SER A 597 9.83 3.02 25.98
CA SER A 597 10.25 1.94 26.90
C SER A 597 9.11 1.17 27.56
N GLU A 598 7.84 1.46 27.26
CA GLU A 598 6.67 0.91 27.96
C GLU A 598 6.62 -0.65 27.97
N HIS A 599 7.24 -1.31 26.99
CA HIS A 599 7.30 -2.77 26.86
C HIS A 599 8.72 -3.34 27.00
N LEU A 600 9.64 -2.55 27.54
CA LEU A 600 11.01 -2.95 27.82
C LEU A 600 11.21 -3.21 29.32
N ASP A 601 12.05 -4.19 29.62
CA ASP A 601 12.59 -4.33 30.97
C ASP A 601 13.66 -3.25 31.25
N SER A 602 14.14 -3.18 32.48
CA SER A 602 15.09 -2.16 32.92
C SER A 602 16.40 -2.16 32.13
N ASN A 603 16.88 -3.34 31.72
CA ASN A 603 18.15 -3.47 31.00
C ASN A 603 17.97 -2.99 29.56
N HIS A 604 16.91 -3.43 28.89
CA HIS A 604 16.66 -3.08 27.51
C HIS A 604 16.20 -1.62 27.34
N ALA A 605 15.50 -1.04 28.31
CA ALA A 605 15.15 0.39 28.32
C ALA A 605 16.40 1.28 28.39
N GLY A 606 17.36 0.91 29.25
CA GLY A 606 18.65 1.60 29.34
C GLY A 606 19.48 1.45 28.06
N ILE A 607 19.55 0.24 27.50
CA ILE A 607 20.24 -0.01 26.23
C ILE A 607 19.63 0.83 25.10
N MET A 608 18.30 0.78 24.91
CA MET A 608 17.63 1.56 23.87
C MET A 608 17.94 3.06 23.97
N ARG A 609 17.99 3.58 25.20
CA ARG A 609 18.39 4.97 25.46
C ARG A 609 19.84 5.23 25.03
N GLU A 610 20.80 4.42 25.47
CA GLU A 610 22.21 4.58 25.07
C GLU A 610 22.39 4.51 23.56
N GLU A 611 21.74 3.55 22.91
CA GLU A 611 21.82 3.39 21.46
C GLU A 611 21.20 4.59 20.73
N LEU A 612 20.07 5.14 21.21
CA LEU A 612 19.51 6.36 20.66
C LEU A 612 20.49 7.54 20.80
N PHE A 613 21.11 7.71 21.97
CA PHE A 613 22.14 8.74 22.18
C PHE A 613 23.31 8.57 21.20
N GLN A 614 23.81 7.34 21.04
CA GLN A 614 24.90 7.04 20.12
C GLN A 614 24.51 7.28 18.65
N ILE A 615 23.33 6.84 18.19
CA ILE A 615 22.87 7.07 16.82
C ILE A 615 22.80 8.56 16.50
N ILE A 616 22.31 9.37 17.44
CA ILE A 616 22.16 10.82 17.26
C ILE A 616 23.53 11.53 17.29
N ARG A 617 24.44 11.11 18.17
CA ARG A 617 25.76 11.74 18.33
C ARG A 617 26.81 11.27 17.32
N SER A 618 26.70 10.04 16.83
CA SER A 618 27.65 9.43 15.89
C SER A 618 27.65 10.07 14.50
N GLY A 619 26.64 10.89 14.17
CA GLY A 619 26.51 11.54 12.87
C GLY A 619 26.23 10.58 11.70
N ILE A 620 26.10 9.27 11.96
CA ILE A 620 25.75 8.23 10.97
C ILE A 620 24.37 8.51 10.35
N PHE A 621 23.50 9.09 11.18
CA PHE A 621 22.19 9.56 10.79
C PHE A 621 22.18 11.09 10.87
N PRO A 622 21.71 11.83 9.84
CA PRO A 622 21.63 13.29 9.86
C PRO A 622 20.49 13.80 10.78
N LEU A 623 20.28 13.15 11.92
CA LEU A 623 19.30 13.53 12.90
C LEU A 623 19.82 14.69 13.71
N LYS A 624 19.24 15.87 13.50
CA LYS A 624 19.59 17.07 14.24
C LYS A 624 18.77 17.23 15.51
N GLN A 625 17.64 16.54 15.63
CA GLN A 625 16.71 16.73 16.74
C GLN A 625 15.89 15.48 17.05
N VAL A 626 15.79 15.10 18.32
CA VAL A 626 14.88 14.04 18.76
C VAL A 626 14.11 14.51 19.98
N ILE A 627 12.78 14.38 19.94
CA ILE A 627 11.88 14.76 21.02
C ILE A 627 11.27 13.49 21.57
N ILE A 628 11.48 13.22 22.86
CA ILE A 628 11.03 12.00 23.51
C ILE A 628 10.10 12.37 24.66
N ALA A 629 8.86 11.89 24.64
CA ALA A 629 7.99 11.88 25.79
C ALA A 629 8.20 10.57 26.56
N ALA A 630 8.56 10.67 27.83
CA ALA A 630 8.72 9.50 28.69
C ALA A 630 8.36 9.80 30.14
N ASN A 631 7.89 8.79 30.87
CA ASN A 631 7.72 8.80 32.32
C ASN A 631 8.70 7.87 33.05
N ASP A 632 9.31 6.96 32.30
CA ASP A 632 9.93 5.76 32.84
C ASP A 632 11.34 6.07 33.29
N SER A 633 11.58 6.08 34.61
CA SER A 633 12.88 6.36 35.19
C SER A 633 13.98 5.42 34.68
N ARG A 634 13.63 4.20 34.23
CA ARG A 634 14.56 3.23 33.63
C ARG A 634 15.08 3.72 32.29
N PHE A 635 14.25 4.42 31.51
CA PHE A 635 14.60 5.00 30.22
C PHE A 635 15.05 6.46 30.33
N THR A 636 14.53 7.25 31.26
CA THR A 636 14.98 8.65 31.36
C THR A 636 16.33 8.78 32.06
N GLY A 637 16.70 7.78 32.85
CA GLY A 637 17.79 7.88 33.82
C GLY A 637 17.35 8.65 35.06
N PRO A 638 18.26 8.86 36.03
CA PRO A 638 17.96 9.64 37.22
C PRO A 638 17.64 11.09 36.84
N ILE A 639 16.38 11.48 37.00
CA ILE A 639 15.96 12.88 36.88
C ILE A 639 15.89 13.44 38.30
N ALA A 640 17.04 13.85 38.81
CA ALA A 640 17.16 14.58 40.06
C ALA A 640 17.96 15.86 39.81
N GLU A 641 17.87 16.85 40.71
CA GLU A 641 18.61 18.12 40.62
C GLU A 641 20.15 17.95 40.59
N GLU A 642 20.69 16.73 40.69
CA GLU A 642 22.13 16.48 40.85
C GLU A 642 22.82 15.53 39.87
N PHE A 643 22.19 14.83 38.92
CA PHE A 643 22.93 14.06 37.90
C PHE A 643 22.20 14.03 36.57
N ASP A 644 22.41 15.10 35.78
CA ASP A 644 21.82 15.29 34.45
C ASP A 644 22.42 14.28 33.45
N TYR A 645 21.62 13.30 33.04
CA TYR A 645 21.96 12.33 31.99
C TYR A 645 22.15 13.04 30.63
N GLN A 646 22.58 12.34 29.57
CA GLN A 646 22.99 12.90 28.25
C GLN A 646 21.95 13.76 27.46
N TRP A 647 20.84 14.17 28.06
CA TRP A 647 19.80 15.04 27.49
C TRP A 647 20.28 16.47 27.30
N ASP A 648 19.95 17.07 26.15
CA ASP A 648 20.28 18.47 25.85
C ASP A 648 19.25 19.45 26.43
N THR A 649 17.99 19.01 26.56
CA THR A 649 16.92 19.81 27.16
C THR A 649 15.89 18.92 27.83
N ILE A 650 15.45 19.29 29.03
CA ILE A 650 14.38 18.60 29.76
C ILE A 650 13.23 19.58 30.04
N TYR A 651 12.02 19.19 29.67
CA TYR A 651 10.78 19.85 30.04
C TYR A 651 10.03 18.96 31.02
N TYR A 652 9.76 19.48 32.21
CA TYR A 652 8.88 18.85 33.18
C TYR A 652 7.43 19.28 32.93
N ILE A 653 6.53 18.31 32.87
CA ILE A 653 5.12 18.53 32.58
C ILE A 653 4.31 18.02 33.77
N GLU A 654 3.60 18.94 34.40
CA GLU A 654 2.75 18.69 35.56
C GLU A 654 1.30 19.05 35.24
N LYS A 655 0.37 18.38 35.92
CA LYS A 655 -1.06 18.68 35.82
C LYS A 655 -1.43 19.58 36.98
N GLU A 656 -1.80 20.82 36.68
CA GLU A 656 -2.35 21.77 37.65
C GLU A 656 -3.87 21.88 37.40
N GLU A 657 -4.68 21.43 38.36
CA GLU A 657 -6.15 21.41 38.29
C GLU A 657 -6.69 20.77 36.98
N HIS A 658 -7.04 21.62 36.00
CA HIS A 658 -7.64 21.29 34.71
C HIS A 658 -6.75 21.68 33.51
N THR A 659 -5.48 22.02 33.74
CA THR A 659 -4.53 22.40 32.70
C THR A 659 -3.16 21.75 32.91
N SER A 660 -2.43 21.56 31.83
CA SER A 660 -1.05 21.11 31.84
C SER A 660 -0.11 22.32 31.85
N LYS A 661 0.83 22.32 32.79
CA LYS A 661 1.89 23.31 32.88
C LYS A 661 3.20 22.69 32.42
N VAL A 662 3.93 23.45 31.61
CA VAL A 662 5.21 23.03 31.03
C VAL A 662 6.31 23.90 31.61
N THR A 663 7.21 23.28 32.37
CA THR A 663 8.34 23.95 33.01
C THR A 663 9.62 23.45 32.38
N LYS A 664 10.40 24.34 31.75
CA LYS A 664 11.75 24.00 31.32
C LYS A 664 12.60 23.82 32.57
N LEU A 665 13.10 22.61 32.81
CA LEU A 665 14.07 22.41 33.87
C LEU A 665 15.34 23.14 33.44
N LYS A 666 15.72 24.16 34.21
CA LYS A 666 17.05 24.73 34.06
C LYS A 666 17.99 23.63 34.49
N LYS A 667 18.95 23.29 33.63
CA LYS A 667 20.13 22.57 34.07
C LYS A 667 20.66 23.39 35.25
N SER A 668 20.52 22.88 36.46
CA SER A 668 21.28 23.40 37.59
C SER A 668 22.71 23.20 37.17
N VAL A 669 23.34 24.25 36.66
CA VAL A 669 24.77 24.41 36.85
C VAL A 669 24.93 24.73 38.34
N GLN A 670 24.56 23.79 39.21
CA GLN A 670 25.47 23.52 40.28
C GLN A 670 26.65 22.90 39.56
N THR A 671 27.70 23.69 39.37
CA THR A 671 29.02 23.13 39.55
C THR A 671 29.00 22.49 40.94
N LEU A 672 28.50 21.25 41.05
CA LEU A 672 29.15 20.30 41.93
C LEU A 672 30.60 20.47 41.55
N SER A 673 31.39 20.96 42.50
CA SER A 673 32.81 21.11 42.27
C SER A 673 33.31 19.78 41.69
N THR A 674 34.28 19.79 40.79
CA THR A 674 34.83 18.54 40.24
C THR A 674 35.14 17.56 41.40
N LYS A 675 35.53 18.09 42.57
CA LYS A 675 35.61 17.39 43.86
C LYS A 675 34.35 16.60 44.29
N GLU A 676 33.15 17.15 44.22
CA GLU A 676 31.91 16.50 44.68
C GLU A 676 31.38 15.43 43.71
N ILE A 677 31.44 15.69 42.39
CA ILE A 677 31.13 14.68 41.36
C ILE A 677 32.12 13.52 41.50
N ILE A 678 33.41 13.82 41.64
CA ILE A 678 34.44 12.80 41.77
C ILE A 678 34.32 12.04 43.09
N ASN A 679 33.98 12.69 44.20
CA ASN A 679 33.79 12.01 45.48
C ASN A 679 32.57 11.08 45.46
N LYS A 680 31.46 11.48 44.84
CA LYS A 680 30.28 10.59 44.66
C LYS A 680 30.62 9.41 43.76
N THR A 681 31.21 9.63 42.59
CA THR A 681 31.54 8.55 41.63
C THR A 681 32.58 7.57 42.18
N LEU A 682 33.60 8.05 42.89
CA LEU A 682 34.59 7.20 43.55
C LEU A 682 33.99 6.41 44.72
N SER A 683 33.08 7.00 45.50
CA SER A 683 32.43 6.33 46.63
C SER A 683 31.49 5.17 46.22
N THR A 684 30.94 5.21 45.01
CA THR A 684 30.03 4.18 44.49
C THR A 684 30.72 2.97 43.85
N PHE A 685 31.97 3.11 43.39
CA PHE A 685 32.62 2.06 42.59
C PHE A 685 33.98 1.56 43.11
N ILE A 686 34.65 2.28 44.03
CA ILE A 686 35.99 1.92 44.50
C ILE A 686 36.10 2.17 46.02
N ASP A 687 36.62 1.20 46.78
CA ASP A 687 37.07 1.45 48.15
C ASP A 687 38.35 2.31 48.10
N THR A 688 38.19 3.62 48.25
CA THR A 688 39.26 4.62 48.07
C THR A 688 40.32 4.61 49.18
N SER A 689 40.15 3.77 50.21
CA SER A 689 41.07 3.67 51.34
C SER A 689 42.48 3.15 50.97
N SER A 690 42.63 2.56 49.77
CA SER A 690 43.86 1.89 49.33
C SER A 690 44.52 2.48 48.08
N VAL A 691 43.98 3.57 47.53
CA VAL A 691 44.47 4.19 46.28
C VAL A 691 45.23 5.49 46.58
N PRO A 692 46.50 5.63 46.14
CA PRO A 692 47.30 6.84 46.35
C PRO A 692 46.62 8.12 45.79
N PRO A 693 46.72 9.26 46.50
CA PRO A 693 46.01 10.50 46.15
C PRO A 693 46.31 11.04 44.75
N GLU A 694 47.55 10.87 44.25
CA GLU A 694 47.91 11.40 42.93
C GLU A 694 47.35 10.57 41.77
N ILE A 695 46.93 9.32 41.99
CA ILE A 695 46.26 8.49 40.96
C ILE A 695 44.82 8.96 40.79
N ILE A 696 44.16 9.26 41.91
CA ILE A 696 42.85 9.89 41.92
C ILE A 696 42.92 11.19 41.13
N GLU A 697 43.94 12.02 41.36
CA GLU A 697 44.13 13.29 40.66
C GLU A 697 44.36 13.17 39.15
N ASN A 698 45.02 12.10 38.69
CA ASN A 698 45.24 11.87 37.26
C ASN A 698 43.99 11.32 36.55
N VAL A 699 43.22 10.46 37.23
CA VAL A 699 41.88 10.03 36.77
C VAL A 699 40.93 11.23 36.73
N ARG A 700 41.00 12.14 37.71
CA ARG A 700 40.29 13.43 37.71
C ARG A 700 40.64 14.25 36.47
N LYS A 701 41.93 14.35 36.12
CA LYS A 701 42.40 15.13 34.96
C LYS A 701 41.91 14.54 33.63
N ASN A 702 41.99 13.22 33.46
CA ASN A 702 41.53 12.55 32.23
C ASN A 702 39.99 12.59 32.06
N LEU A 703 39.22 12.58 33.15
CA LEU A 703 37.76 12.78 33.13
C LEU A 703 37.38 14.21 32.71
N ILE A 704 38.15 15.21 33.13
CA ILE A 704 37.97 16.62 32.73
C ILE A 704 38.26 16.82 31.24
N GLU A 705 39.20 16.05 30.67
CA GLU A 705 39.57 16.12 29.25
C GLU A 705 38.65 15.31 28.31
N GLY A 706 37.59 14.66 28.82
CA GLY A 706 36.53 14.06 27.99
C GLY A 706 36.92 12.80 27.22
N LYS A 707 37.98 12.09 27.61
CA LYS A 707 38.33 10.79 27.03
C LYS A 707 37.28 9.76 27.45
N THR A 708 36.55 9.16 26.50
CA THR A 708 35.60 8.07 26.76
C THR A 708 36.35 6.78 27.04
N PHE A 709 35.96 6.08 28.10
CA PHE A 709 36.61 4.83 28.46
C PHE A 709 35.66 3.63 28.27
N ASP A 710 36.14 2.61 27.56
CA ASP A 710 35.57 1.26 27.52
C ASP A 710 36.05 0.48 28.76
N ASP A 711 35.21 -0.33 29.41
CA ASP A 711 35.52 -0.97 30.71
C ASP A 711 36.79 -1.81 30.66
N LYS A 712 37.14 -2.37 29.49
CA LYS A 712 38.41 -3.11 29.27
C LYS A 712 39.64 -2.20 29.20
N LEU A 713 39.49 -0.99 28.66
CA LEU A 713 40.56 0.01 28.53
C LEU A 713 40.90 0.63 29.90
N ILE A 714 39.90 0.83 30.76
CA ILE A 714 40.08 1.30 32.14
C ILE A 714 40.91 0.30 32.94
N LEU A 715 40.67 -1.01 32.77
CA LEU A 715 41.45 -2.04 33.44
C LEU A 715 42.89 -2.12 32.91
N GLY A 716 43.11 -2.01 31.59
CA GLY A 716 44.44 -2.08 30.97
C GLY A 716 45.34 -0.88 31.29
N LEU A 717 44.89 0.34 30.95
CA LEU A 717 45.68 1.57 31.09
C LEU A 717 45.98 1.92 32.54
N ASN A 718 45.04 1.70 33.47
CA ASN A 718 45.30 1.98 34.88
C ASN A 718 46.33 1.03 35.49
N THR A 719 46.40 -0.21 35.01
CA THR A 719 47.36 -1.21 35.54
C THR A 719 48.79 -0.91 35.07
N GLU A 720 48.95 -0.49 33.82
CA GLU A 720 50.23 -0.07 33.25
C GLU A 720 50.74 1.23 33.91
N LEU A 721 49.87 2.23 34.09
CA LEU A 721 50.19 3.47 34.80
C LEU A 721 50.55 3.25 36.28
N MET A 722 49.85 2.33 36.96
CA MET A 722 50.19 1.96 38.34
C MET A 722 51.56 1.29 38.42
N PHE A 723 51.90 0.42 37.47
CA PHE A 723 53.19 -0.27 37.44
C PHE A 723 54.35 0.68 37.15
N LYS A 724 54.19 1.59 36.18
CA LYS A 724 55.17 2.65 35.85
C LYS A 724 55.48 3.54 37.05
N ARG A 725 54.46 4.04 37.75
CA ARG A 725 54.65 4.89 38.94
C ARG A 725 55.39 4.18 40.08
N LEU A 726 55.19 2.87 40.25
CA LEU A 726 55.93 2.11 41.25
C LEU A 726 57.41 1.97 40.86
N LEU A 727 57.73 1.74 39.58
CA LEU A 727 59.13 1.76 39.11
C LEU A 727 59.80 3.12 39.40
N GLU A 728 59.08 4.23 39.20
CA GLU A 728 59.56 5.58 39.55
C GLU A 728 59.76 5.75 41.06
N GLU A 729 58.82 5.28 41.89
CA GLU A 729 58.89 5.36 43.37
C GLU A 729 60.10 4.61 43.94
N TYR A 730 60.50 3.50 43.30
CA TYR A 730 61.70 2.74 43.63
C TYR A 730 62.97 3.21 42.88
N GLY A 731 62.89 4.29 42.10
CA GLY A 731 64.03 4.92 41.42
C GLY A 731 64.60 4.10 40.25
N ILE A 732 63.75 3.33 39.56
CA ILE A 732 64.15 2.43 38.48
C ILE A 732 63.86 3.09 37.14
N ASN A 733 64.91 3.23 36.33
CA ASN A 733 64.79 3.80 34.99
C ASN A 733 64.19 2.76 34.03
N TYR A 734 63.13 3.16 33.34
CA TYR A 734 62.46 2.38 32.30
C TYR A 734 62.33 3.19 31.00
N ILE A 735 62.17 2.47 29.90
CA ILE A 735 61.90 3.01 28.57
C ILE A 735 60.59 2.39 28.08
N GLU A 736 59.67 3.26 27.67
CA GLU A 736 58.38 2.90 27.11
C GLU A 736 58.48 2.70 25.60
N ILE A 737 57.82 1.66 25.08
CA ILE A 737 57.83 1.35 23.65
C ILE A 737 56.43 1.60 23.11
N GLU A 738 56.28 2.66 22.31
CA GLU A 738 55.00 2.97 21.65
C GLU A 738 54.73 1.95 20.52
N GLU A 739 53.57 1.27 20.64
CA GLU A 739 52.96 0.32 19.69
C GLU A 739 53.79 -0.08 18.46
N THR A 740 54.72 -1.02 18.66
CA THR A 740 55.18 -1.91 17.59
C THR A 740 54.57 -3.30 17.81
N PRO A 741 53.52 -3.69 17.07
CA PRO A 741 52.87 -4.99 17.20
C PRO A 741 53.81 -6.19 16.98
N GLU A 742 54.97 -5.95 16.38
CA GLU A 742 55.97 -6.96 16.00
C GLU A 742 56.75 -7.55 17.19
N TYR A 743 56.74 -6.91 18.37
CA TYR A 743 57.60 -7.32 19.48
C TYR A 743 56.88 -7.60 20.81
N GLY A 744 55.62 -7.20 21.00
CA GLY A 744 54.83 -7.61 22.17
C GLY A 744 55.41 -7.28 23.56
N ILE A 745 56.33 -6.31 23.69
CA ILE A 745 56.87 -5.80 24.95
C ILE A 745 56.30 -4.41 25.21
N ASP A 746 55.78 -4.19 26.41
CA ASP A 746 55.17 -2.92 26.80
C ASP A 746 56.21 -1.97 27.45
N LEU A 747 57.19 -2.53 28.17
CA LEU A 747 58.23 -1.76 28.87
C LEU A 747 59.61 -2.44 28.82
N ILE A 748 60.68 -1.66 28.74
CA ILE A 748 62.05 -2.13 28.97
C ILE A 748 62.61 -1.47 30.22
N ILE A 749 63.15 -2.26 31.14
CA ILE A 749 63.76 -1.74 32.37
C ILE A 749 65.24 -2.11 32.45
N ASN A 750 66.07 -1.21 32.98
CA ASN A 750 67.48 -1.48 33.24
C ASN A 750 67.71 -1.55 34.74
N LEU A 751 67.97 -2.77 35.22
CA LEU A 751 68.25 -3.03 36.63
C LEU A 751 69.73 -3.41 36.77
N LYS A 752 70.49 -2.55 37.47
CA LYS A 752 71.91 -2.77 37.80
C LYS A 752 72.79 -3.11 36.57
N GLY A 753 72.49 -2.53 35.41
CA GLY A 753 73.26 -2.72 34.17
C GLY A 753 72.76 -3.83 33.26
N GLU A 754 71.66 -4.51 33.61
CA GLU A 754 71.04 -5.56 32.80
C GLU A 754 69.64 -5.16 32.34
N ILE A 755 69.34 -5.48 31.07
CA ILE A 755 68.13 -5.02 30.38
C ILE A 755 67.06 -6.13 30.42
N TYR A 756 65.87 -5.79 30.91
CA TYR A 756 64.72 -6.69 31.03
C TYR A 756 63.54 -6.15 30.24
N GLY A 757 62.79 -7.04 29.60
CA GLY A 757 61.53 -6.71 28.91
C GLY A 757 60.34 -7.09 29.78
N ILE A 758 59.37 -6.19 29.92
CA ILE A 758 58.16 -6.38 30.71
C ILE A 758 56.94 -6.28 29.80
N GLN A 759 56.05 -7.24 29.97
CA GLN A 759 54.75 -7.28 29.31
C GLN A 759 53.64 -7.28 30.36
N ILE A 760 52.67 -6.39 30.23
CA ILE A 760 51.59 -6.14 31.19
C ILE A 760 50.27 -6.50 30.51
N LYS A 761 49.55 -7.46 31.09
CA LYS A 761 48.26 -7.90 30.56
C LYS A 761 47.18 -7.86 31.65
N SER A 762 45.96 -7.49 31.26
CA SER A 762 44.77 -7.58 32.11
C SER A 762 43.74 -8.49 31.45
N THR A 763 43.06 -9.34 32.24
CA THR A 763 42.03 -10.24 31.70
C THR A 763 40.95 -10.55 32.73
N SER A 764 39.72 -10.76 32.23
CA SER A 764 38.56 -11.23 33.00
C SER A 764 38.29 -12.73 32.84
N GLN A 765 39.10 -13.45 32.05
CA GLN A 765 38.93 -14.89 31.77
C GLN A 765 39.83 -15.78 32.67
N PRO A 766 39.50 -17.08 32.85
CA PRO A 766 40.34 -18.01 33.60
C PRO A 766 41.71 -18.27 32.93
N ILE A 767 42.80 -18.27 33.71
CA ILE A 767 44.20 -18.42 33.26
C ILE A 767 44.42 -19.61 32.30
N LYS A 768 43.68 -20.71 32.46
CA LYS A 768 43.79 -21.91 31.60
C LYS A 768 43.56 -21.62 30.10
N ASN A 769 42.74 -20.63 29.77
CA ASN A 769 42.43 -20.27 28.37
C ASN A 769 43.48 -19.30 27.78
N TYR A 770 44.36 -18.73 28.59
CA TYR A 770 45.38 -17.77 28.18
C TYR A 770 46.74 -18.42 27.82
N LYS A 771 46.92 -19.72 28.16
CA LYS A 771 48.18 -20.47 27.94
C LYS A 771 48.67 -20.49 26.47
N PRO A 772 47.82 -20.71 25.45
CA PRO A 772 48.27 -20.76 24.06
C PRO A 772 48.76 -19.39 23.56
N LEU A 773 48.12 -18.31 24.04
CA LEU A 773 48.45 -16.94 23.67
C LEU A 773 49.83 -16.53 24.25
N ILE A 774 50.07 -16.86 25.52
CA ILE A 774 51.34 -16.60 26.21
C ILE A 774 52.50 -17.35 25.53
N MET A 775 52.29 -18.60 25.13
CA MET A 775 53.32 -19.39 24.42
C MET A 775 53.65 -18.79 23.05
N SER A 776 52.64 -18.35 22.29
CA SER A 776 52.87 -17.74 20.97
C SER A 776 53.62 -16.40 21.04
N GLU A 777 53.36 -15.58 22.07
CA GLU A 777 54.05 -14.30 22.25
C GLU A 777 55.50 -14.51 22.73
N LEU A 778 55.76 -15.52 23.58
CA LEU A 778 57.11 -15.85 24.06
C LEU A 778 58.03 -16.39 22.95
N ASP A 779 57.50 -17.20 22.02
CA ASP A 779 58.28 -17.71 20.90
C ASP A 779 58.59 -16.61 19.87
N LEU A 780 57.69 -15.65 19.69
CA LEU A 780 57.94 -14.44 18.89
C LEU A 780 59.10 -13.64 19.48
N LEU A 781 59.14 -13.52 20.81
CA LEU A 781 60.13 -12.74 21.54
C LEU A 781 61.54 -13.37 21.57
N LYS A 782 61.63 -14.70 21.60
CA LYS A 782 62.92 -15.42 21.47
C LYS A 782 63.58 -15.22 20.10
N SER A 783 62.81 -14.81 19.09
CA SER A 783 63.29 -14.66 17.72
C SER A 783 63.94 -13.30 17.40
N ILE A 784 64.04 -12.39 18.37
CA ILE A 784 64.53 -11.02 18.17
C ILE A 784 66.02 -10.90 18.58
N PRO A 785 66.98 -10.76 17.65
CA PRO A 785 68.41 -10.68 17.99
C PRO A 785 68.87 -9.28 18.42
N VAL A 786 67.98 -8.29 18.43
CA VAL A 786 68.35 -6.87 18.35
C VAL A 786 68.46 -6.18 19.72
N LEU A 787 67.79 -6.68 20.77
CA LEU A 787 67.59 -5.90 22.01
C LEU A 787 68.43 -6.32 23.23
N LYS A 788 69.29 -7.36 23.15
CA LYS A 788 70.11 -7.87 24.28
C LYS A 788 69.34 -7.98 25.61
N ILE A 789 68.07 -8.37 25.56
CA ILE A 789 67.21 -8.52 26.74
C ILE A 789 67.60 -9.81 27.47
N LYS A 790 67.92 -9.71 28.77
CA LYS A 790 68.40 -10.84 29.57
C LYS A 790 67.27 -11.80 29.96
N LYS A 791 66.11 -11.27 30.37
CA LYS A 791 64.90 -12.04 30.72
C LYS A 791 63.64 -11.22 30.44
N ILE A 792 62.54 -11.92 30.15
CA ILE A 792 61.20 -11.33 29.99
C ILE A 792 60.32 -11.70 31.19
N ILE A 793 59.61 -10.69 31.70
CA ILE A 793 58.71 -10.80 32.85
C ILE A 793 57.30 -10.42 32.38
N ILE A 794 56.34 -11.32 32.53
CA ILE A 794 54.94 -11.08 32.19
C ILE A 794 54.15 -10.89 33.48
N ALA A 795 53.57 -9.72 33.67
CA ALA A 795 52.70 -9.41 34.80
C ALA A 795 51.24 -9.44 34.37
N ILE A 796 50.45 -10.34 34.97
CA ILE A 796 49.03 -10.52 34.65
C ILE A 796 48.17 -10.14 35.85
N TYR A 797 47.18 -9.28 35.62
CA TYR A 797 46.31 -8.76 36.68
C TYR A 797 44.84 -9.09 36.45
N PHE A 798 44.12 -9.35 37.55
CA PHE A 798 42.72 -9.74 37.58
C PHE A 798 41.99 -9.05 38.73
N PHE A 799 40.71 -8.72 38.51
CA PHE A 799 39.85 -8.15 39.55
C PHE A 799 38.91 -9.24 40.10
N LYS A 800 39.10 -9.62 41.37
CA LYS A 800 38.32 -10.68 42.03
C LYS A 800 37.99 -10.29 43.48
N GLU A 801 36.75 -10.53 43.91
CA GLU A 801 36.30 -10.25 45.29
C GLU A 801 36.58 -8.81 45.76
N LYS A 802 36.39 -7.82 44.86
CA LYS A 802 36.64 -6.39 45.08
C LYS A 802 38.11 -6.02 45.39
N LYS A 803 39.08 -6.91 45.10
CA LYS A 803 40.51 -6.62 45.24
C LYS A 803 41.26 -6.90 43.93
N TRP A 804 42.29 -6.11 43.67
CA TRP A 804 43.23 -6.32 42.58
C TRP A 804 44.27 -7.35 43.00
N MET A 805 44.32 -8.43 42.23
CA MET A 805 45.23 -9.55 42.46
C MET A 805 46.00 -9.80 41.15
N GLY A 806 47.24 -10.23 41.24
CA GLY A 806 48.03 -10.50 40.05
C GLY A 806 49.00 -11.66 40.20
N LEU A 807 49.68 -11.95 39.09
CA LEU A 807 50.58 -13.06 38.90
C LEU A 807 51.76 -12.62 38.04
N ILE A 808 52.97 -13.07 38.40
CA ILE A 808 54.18 -12.83 37.60
C ILE A 808 54.61 -14.14 36.99
N LEU A 809 54.89 -14.10 35.71
CA LEU A 809 55.46 -15.20 34.96
C LEU A 809 56.84 -14.79 34.48
N THR A 810 57.86 -15.51 34.92
CA THR A 810 59.23 -15.38 34.42
C THR A 810 59.55 -16.58 33.54
N GLN A 811 60.51 -16.42 32.62
CA GLN A 811 60.94 -17.48 31.72
C GLN A 811 61.37 -18.77 32.45
N ASP A 812 61.96 -18.65 33.64
CA ASP A 812 62.40 -19.79 34.47
C ASP A 812 61.24 -20.48 35.24
N ASN A 813 60.10 -19.80 35.42
CA ASN A 813 58.93 -20.31 36.15
C ASN A 813 57.86 -20.91 35.24
N LEU A 814 57.97 -20.74 33.92
CA LEU A 814 57.04 -21.32 32.94
C LEU A 814 57.09 -22.85 32.92
N ASP A 815 58.27 -23.45 33.07
CA ASP A 815 58.45 -24.91 33.15
C ASP A 815 57.88 -25.50 34.46
N ASN A 816 57.80 -24.71 35.53
CA ASN A 816 57.20 -25.13 36.81
C ASN A 816 55.66 -25.12 36.77
N ILE A 817 55.05 -24.34 35.87
CA ILE A 817 53.59 -24.36 35.64
C ILE A 817 53.17 -25.66 34.92
N GLU A 818 54.06 -26.28 34.14
CA GLU A 818 53.82 -27.62 33.59
C GLU A 818 53.89 -28.72 34.65
N LYS A 819 54.77 -28.59 35.66
CA LYS A 819 54.92 -29.59 36.73
C LYS A 819 53.93 -29.43 37.89
N GLN A 820 53.31 -28.26 38.05
CA GLN A 820 52.28 -28.01 39.06
C GLN A 820 50.87 -28.16 38.48
N SER A 821 50.58 -29.32 37.89
CA SER A 821 49.22 -29.75 37.57
C SER A 821 48.46 -30.14 38.84
N GLY A 822 48.21 -29.19 39.76
CA GLY A 822 47.32 -29.47 40.90
C GLY A 822 47.46 -28.63 42.17
N LYS A 823 48.36 -27.65 42.29
CA LYS A 823 48.37 -26.73 43.45
C LYS A 823 47.95 -25.32 43.05
N SER A 824 47.18 -24.69 43.94
CA SER A 824 46.59 -23.35 43.77
C SER A 824 47.65 -22.34 43.37
N ILE A 825 47.48 -21.72 42.21
CA ILE A 825 48.24 -20.53 41.80
C ILE A 825 48.02 -19.47 42.90
N ILE A 826 49.08 -19.12 43.62
CA ILE A 826 49.01 -18.13 44.70
C ILE A 826 48.90 -16.76 44.05
N LEU A 827 47.70 -16.20 44.05
CA LEU A 827 47.45 -14.83 43.64
C LEU A 827 47.94 -13.90 44.76
N LYS A 828 48.75 -12.91 44.42
CA LYS A 828 49.27 -11.93 45.38
C LYS A 828 48.60 -10.56 45.22
N PRO A 829 48.47 -9.76 46.30
CA PRO A 829 48.09 -8.37 46.22
C PRO A 829 49.09 -7.56 45.37
N PHE A 830 48.59 -6.52 44.71
CA PHE A 830 49.34 -5.71 43.74
C PHE A 830 50.71 -5.21 44.23
N LYS A 831 50.84 -4.77 45.48
CA LYS A 831 52.11 -4.29 46.05
C LYS A 831 53.17 -5.38 46.25
N GLU A 832 52.75 -6.62 46.53
CA GLU A 832 53.69 -7.72 46.78
C GLU A 832 54.29 -8.29 45.49
N ILE A 833 53.56 -8.13 44.38
CA ILE A 833 54.00 -8.53 43.04
C ILE A 833 55.24 -7.75 42.63
N ILE A 834 55.25 -6.44 42.83
CA ILE A 834 56.41 -5.63 42.45
C ILE A 834 57.66 -6.01 43.25
N TYR A 835 57.51 -6.36 44.53
CA TYR A 835 58.60 -6.90 45.34
C TYR A 835 59.19 -8.22 44.81
N ASP A 836 58.40 -9.04 44.11
CA ASP A 836 58.88 -10.27 43.46
C ASP A 836 59.44 -10.03 42.04
N VAL A 837 59.03 -8.92 41.38
CA VAL A 837 59.57 -8.50 40.07
C VAL A 837 60.95 -7.84 40.20
N LEU A 838 61.14 -7.07 41.28
CA LEU A 838 62.40 -6.41 41.65
C LEU A 838 63.41 -7.37 42.28
#